data_AF-A0A2H3IW28-F1
#
_entry.id   AF-A0A2H3IW28-F1
#
_cell.length_a   1.000
_cell.length_b   1.000
_cell.length_c   1.000
_cell.angle_alpha   90.00
_cell.angle_beta   90.00
_cell.angle_gamma   90.00
#
_symmetry.space_group_name_H-M   'P 1'
#
loop_
_entity.id
_entity.type
_entity.pdbx_description
1 polymer ?
#
loop_
_entity_poly.entity_id
_entity_poly.type
_entity_poly.pdbx_seq_one_letter_code
_entity_poly.pdbx_strand_id
1 'polypeptide(L)'
;MVSIRGAPGHSGSGNGTPSNKESVPLKDLESGTPEIEVDSHEDPHESGRSDDSLDLPEDEVGQGLLGGRSTRHQYAESPPGQTRLFSSFLRGPDPPRKHHIRPIFEGLQTAPIRVVERLFPSLRSKVIALIAFHALWVAIFLTILNWSVVGPEIPGYGMPNRLSCGARLWHNGTLCGIDGNACRPFDEQKFAFKCPAGCRDTILLEPYTVGDQELNYRSLVIGGAPENHSSYRGDSFVCAAAIHAGVINNAAGGCGILRRTGEQISFTGVKQNSIESVSFNSYFPLSFDFEKETTAVCRDPRWLLFAISLVFTSVISLCTTSPSVFYVSIWFISWFQVALASDPPFASDYLEVVSIGIGRLLPAAFVGWAIYYFCVRETLKGLTAQFEKTILWLGPFWVGALNTDTFDRIPISRLTPHDIQQQPGAIPALIIIVAVIVVTMVTQAWAIWSAGKLPRYLVIYGVMAGALIIMIVLPQLNLRIHHYILSLLFLPGTALQTRPSLVYQGLLMGLFINGIAHWGFDSILQTPNALLGDAQLGSVLPDITAPVIGDAGNNLTFWFSALPSDVAGIAVMVNDVLRANLYRSTSKAAEIGTDVKTAADLSFEWTRLHENHREYFRFAYMKNSALGSLWYEDFTKAGTWRENGDWLPMDQGH
;
A
#
# COMPACT_ATOMS: atom_id res chain seq x y z
N MET A 1 12.72 11.28 47.31
CA MET A 1 13.44 10.20 48.02
C MET A 1 14.25 9.45 46.96
N VAL A 2 15.56 9.23 47.06
CA VAL A 2 16.51 9.38 48.19
C VAL A 2 17.82 10.09 47.77
N SER A 3 18.41 10.83 48.72
CA SER A 3 19.80 11.36 48.84
C SER A 3 20.87 10.69 47.94
N ILE A 4 21.72 11.39 47.16
CA ILE A 4 22.74 12.43 47.49
C ILE A 4 23.98 11.90 48.26
N ARG A 5 25.15 11.95 47.59
CA ARG A 5 26.57 12.15 48.00
C ARG A 5 27.42 12.15 46.69
N GLY A 6 28.50 12.90 46.48
CA GLY A 6 29.13 14.03 47.19
C GLY A 6 30.55 14.30 46.62
N ALA A 7 30.85 15.52 46.17
CA ALA A 7 32.19 15.94 45.66
C ALA A 7 33.05 16.59 46.79
N PRO A 8 34.36 16.95 46.62
CA PRO A 8 34.72 18.21 45.89
C PRO A 8 36.16 18.35 45.27
N GLY A 9 36.35 19.40 44.44
CA GLY A 9 37.62 20.16 44.29
C GLY A 9 38.67 19.69 43.25
N HIS A 10 39.54 20.55 42.70
CA HIS A 10 39.59 22.03 42.74
C HIS A 10 40.56 22.66 41.69
N SER A 11 40.23 23.86 41.18
CA SER A 11 41.10 24.88 40.52
C SER A 11 41.80 24.57 39.16
N GLY A 12 42.02 25.54 38.25
CA GLY A 12 41.51 26.93 38.19
C GLY A 12 42.24 27.87 37.20
N SER A 13 41.66 29.06 36.96
CA SER A 13 42.18 30.21 36.14
C SER A 13 42.12 30.07 34.59
N GLY A 14 41.78 31.11 33.80
CA GLY A 14 41.30 32.46 34.15
C GLY A 14 41.15 33.43 32.94
N ASN A 15 40.44 34.56 33.16
CA ASN A 15 40.14 35.68 32.24
C ASN A 15 39.17 35.39 31.06
N GLY A 16 38.21 36.27 30.69
CA GLY A 16 37.73 37.51 31.34
C GLY A 16 36.55 38.18 30.59
N THR A 17 35.61 38.79 31.33
CA THR A 17 34.37 39.46 30.85
C THR A 17 34.55 40.99 30.69
N PRO A 18 33.73 41.74 29.91
CA PRO A 18 32.31 42.11 30.21
C PRO A 18 31.38 42.14 28.96
N SER A 19 30.07 42.43 28.94
CA SER A 19 28.90 42.46 29.85
C SER A 19 27.83 43.38 29.22
N ASN A 20 26.63 42.86 28.88
CA ASN A 20 25.30 43.52 28.84
C ASN A 20 24.26 42.43 28.46
N LYS A 21 23.13 42.22 29.17
CA LYS A 21 21.88 43.03 29.30
C LYS A 21 21.16 43.22 27.94
N GLU A 22 19.86 42.93 27.74
CA GLU A 22 18.70 42.49 28.57
C GLU A 22 17.69 41.73 27.64
N SER A 23 17.00 40.64 28.01
CA SER A 23 15.64 40.51 28.60
C SER A 23 14.52 41.36 27.94
N VAL A 24 13.27 40.92 27.65
CA VAL A 24 12.38 39.82 28.16
C VAL A 24 11.46 39.31 27.00
N PRO A 25 10.97 38.05 26.94
CA PRO A 25 9.99 37.59 25.93
C PRO A 25 8.55 38.10 26.16
N LEU A 26 7.78 38.25 25.07
CA LEU A 26 6.41 38.79 25.08
C LEU A 26 5.33 37.75 25.45
N LYS A 27 4.26 38.21 26.08
CA LYS A 27 3.04 37.43 26.34
C LYS A 27 1.81 38.34 26.53
N ASP A 28 0.64 37.72 26.44
CA ASP A 28 -0.70 38.15 26.89
C ASP A 28 -1.39 39.32 26.12
N LEU A 29 -2.60 39.02 25.62
CA LEU A 29 -3.84 39.84 25.56
C LEU A 29 -4.91 38.93 24.87
N GLU A 30 -6.19 38.86 25.25
CA GLU A 30 -6.91 39.50 26.36
C GLU A 30 -8.10 38.62 26.79
N SER A 31 -8.71 38.86 27.96
CA SER A 31 -9.78 38.05 28.56
C SER A 31 -11.19 38.65 28.40
N GLY A 32 -12.25 37.85 28.64
CA GLY A 32 -13.63 38.33 28.50
C GLY A 32 -14.71 37.47 29.18
N THR A 33 -14.73 37.45 30.51
CA THR A 33 -15.88 37.00 31.33
C THR A 33 -16.34 38.13 32.26
N PRO A 34 -17.61 38.10 32.68
CA PRO A 34 -17.95 38.49 34.04
C PRO A 34 -18.73 37.39 34.78
N GLU A 35 -18.48 37.28 36.08
CA GLU A 35 -19.18 36.39 37.02
C GLU A 35 -20.45 37.07 37.57
N ILE A 36 -21.43 36.28 38.05
CA ILE A 36 -22.22 36.60 39.24
C ILE A 36 -22.47 35.30 40.04
N GLU A 37 -22.18 35.37 41.34
CA GLU A 37 -22.47 34.40 42.42
C GLU A 37 -23.66 34.96 43.25
N VAL A 38 -24.43 34.26 44.10
CA VAL A 38 -24.19 33.07 44.96
C VAL A 38 -25.52 32.33 45.21
N ASP A 39 -25.45 31.05 45.61
CA ASP A 39 -25.94 30.53 46.92
C ASP A 39 -26.51 29.08 46.89
N SER A 40 -26.74 28.57 48.10
CA SER A 40 -26.66 27.17 48.52
C SER A 40 -27.90 26.75 49.31
N HIS A 41 -28.11 25.43 49.47
CA HIS A 41 -28.81 24.85 50.63
C HIS A 41 -28.56 23.33 50.70
N GLU A 42 -28.42 22.80 51.91
CA GLU A 42 -28.16 21.39 52.21
C GLU A 42 -29.44 20.64 52.64
N ASP A 43 -29.60 19.38 52.20
CA ASP A 43 -30.07 18.20 52.97
C ASP A 43 -31.45 18.18 53.71
N PRO A 44 -31.94 17.02 54.22
CA PRO A 44 -31.78 15.61 53.78
C PRO A 44 -33.11 14.77 53.83
N HIS A 45 -32.98 13.44 53.70
CA HIS A 45 -33.78 12.34 54.31
C HIS A 45 -34.87 11.51 53.55
N GLU A 46 -34.84 10.20 53.87
CA GLU A 46 -35.87 9.12 53.86
C GLU A 46 -36.34 8.34 52.59
N SER A 47 -35.72 7.16 52.39
CA SER A 47 -36.30 5.79 52.32
C SER A 47 -37.65 5.48 51.65
N GLY A 48 -37.73 4.42 50.80
CA GLY A 48 -39.02 4.05 50.18
C GLY A 48 -39.33 2.68 49.52
N ARG A 49 -38.52 1.60 49.64
CA ARG A 49 -38.93 0.17 49.43
C ARG A 49 -39.43 -0.32 48.04
N SER A 50 -39.27 -1.64 47.85
CA SER A 50 -40.00 -2.56 46.93
C SER A 50 -39.47 -2.73 45.50
N ASP A 51 -39.26 -4.00 45.13
CA ASP A 51 -39.26 -4.50 43.77
C ASP A 51 -40.64 -4.32 43.10
N ASP A 52 -40.67 -4.17 41.77
CA ASP A 52 -41.66 -4.88 40.97
C ASP A 52 -41.14 -5.14 39.55
N SER A 53 -41.60 -6.22 38.91
CA SER A 53 -41.09 -6.70 37.63
C SER A 53 -42.05 -6.40 36.47
N LEU A 54 -41.58 -5.70 35.43
CA LEU A 54 -42.32 -5.55 34.18
C LEU A 54 -41.44 -5.77 32.95
N ASP A 55 -41.68 -6.87 32.25
CA ASP A 55 -41.32 -7.02 30.84
C ASP A 55 -42.12 -6.01 29.98
N LEU A 56 -41.47 -5.39 29.00
CA LEU A 56 -42.13 -4.56 27.98
C LEU A 56 -41.68 -5.00 26.58
N PRO A 57 -42.60 -5.16 25.60
CA PRO A 57 -42.23 -5.46 24.22
C PRO A 57 -41.53 -4.27 23.54
N GLU A 58 -40.46 -4.53 22.79
CA GLU A 58 -39.84 -3.55 21.88
C GLU A 58 -40.68 -3.41 20.59
N ASP A 59 -41.61 -2.46 20.54
CA ASP A 59 -42.27 -2.03 19.30
C ASP A 59 -41.85 -0.60 18.88
N GLU A 60 -41.68 -0.42 17.57
CA GLU A 60 -41.41 0.79 16.78
C GLU A 60 -40.85 2.06 17.46
N VAL A 61 -39.51 2.17 17.53
CA VAL A 61 -38.81 3.47 17.48
C VAL A 61 -37.94 3.52 16.21
N GLY A 62 -38.43 4.16 15.15
CA GLY A 62 -37.82 4.07 13.81
C GLY A 62 -38.26 5.09 12.77
N GLN A 63 -38.76 6.26 13.15
CA GLN A 63 -39.10 7.35 12.22
C GLN A 63 -38.48 8.68 12.66
N GLY A 64 -37.72 9.34 11.77
CA GLY A 64 -37.10 10.63 12.10
C GLY A 64 -35.99 11.11 11.16
N LEU A 65 -36.27 11.31 9.86
CA LEU A 65 -35.55 12.33 9.07
C LEU A 65 -36.24 12.75 7.75
N LEU A 66 -37.17 11.95 7.20
CA LEU A 66 -37.93 12.28 5.98
C LEU A 66 -39.45 12.11 6.20
N GLY A 67 -40.04 12.99 7.01
CA GLY A 67 -41.46 12.98 7.40
C GLY A 67 -42.41 13.49 6.31
N GLY A 68 -42.56 12.75 5.21
CA GLY A 68 -43.52 13.07 4.15
C GLY A 68 -44.98 12.86 4.57
N ARG A 69 -45.73 13.94 4.79
CA ARG A 69 -47.17 13.90 5.12
C ARG A 69 -47.98 13.34 3.94
N SER A 70 -48.55 12.14 4.09
CA SER A 70 -49.39 11.51 3.05
C SER A 70 -50.82 12.03 3.09
N THR A 71 -51.20 12.89 2.15
CA THR A 71 -52.60 13.30 1.92
C THR A 71 -53.32 12.27 1.06
N ARG A 72 -54.41 11.70 1.61
CA ARG A 72 -55.18 10.61 0.99
C ARG A 72 -56.07 11.10 -0.16
N HIS A 73 -55.49 11.32 -1.34
CA HIS A 73 -56.28 11.47 -2.57
C HIS A 73 -56.82 10.11 -3.04
N GLN A 74 -58.14 10.02 -3.20
CA GLN A 74 -58.76 8.94 -3.98
C GLN A 74 -58.42 9.15 -5.46
N TYR A 75 -57.85 8.14 -6.10
CA TYR A 75 -57.69 8.08 -7.55
C TYR A 75 -58.65 7.06 -8.14
N ALA A 76 -59.31 7.43 -9.24
CA ALA A 76 -60.18 6.53 -10.00
C ALA A 76 -59.38 5.41 -10.66
N GLU A 77 -60.02 4.26 -10.89
CA GLU A 77 -59.36 3.08 -11.45
C GLU A 77 -59.04 3.26 -12.93
N SER A 78 -57.75 3.40 -13.24
CA SER A 78 -57.21 3.29 -14.60
C SER A 78 -56.72 1.86 -14.86
N PRO A 79 -56.84 1.35 -16.11
CA PRO A 79 -56.44 -0.01 -16.46
C PRO A 79 -54.93 -0.27 -16.20
N PRO A 80 -54.52 -1.52 -15.98
CA PRO A 80 -53.15 -1.86 -15.58
C PRO A 80 -52.15 -1.74 -16.75
N GLY A 81 -51.69 -0.52 -17.03
CA GLY A 81 -50.57 -0.29 -17.94
C GLY A 81 -49.29 -0.98 -17.47
N GLN A 82 -48.38 -1.25 -18.42
CA GLN A 82 -47.12 -1.99 -18.20
C GLN A 82 -46.28 -1.43 -17.04
N THR A 83 -46.31 -0.11 -16.82
CA THR A 83 -45.65 0.59 -15.70
C THR A 83 -46.10 0.05 -14.34
N ARG A 84 -47.38 -0.28 -14.16
CA ARG A 84 -47.93 -0.84 -12.92
C ARG A 84 -47.37 -2.24 -12.67
N LEU A 85 -47.30 -3.07 -13.72
CA LEU A 85 -46.80 -4.45 -13.68
C LEU A 85 -45.26 -4.51 -13.47
N PHE A 86 -44.51 -3.59 -14.07
CA PHE A 86 -43.08 -3.41 -13.76
C PHE A 86 -42.87 -2.92 -12.32
N SER A 87 -43.71 -1.99 -11.83
CA SER A 87 -43.61 -1.50 -10.45
C SER A 87 -43.94 -2.55 -9.39
N SER A 88 -44.85 -3.51 -9.69
CA SER A 88 -45.10 -4.65 -8.80
C SER A 88 -43.97 -5.68 -8.88
N PHE A 89 -43.42 -5.96 -10.07
CA PHE A 89 -42.24 -6.82 -10.20
C PHE A 89 -41.04 -6.27 -9.39
N LEU A 90 -40.73 -4.98 -9.48
CA LEU A 90 -39.62 -4.37 -8.73
C LEU A 90 -39.79 -4.44 -7.20
N ARG A 91 -41.02 -4.55 -6.69
CA ARG A 91 -41.30 -4.69 -5.24
C ARG A 91 -41.03 -6.09 -4.70
N GLY A 92 -40.80 -7.08 -5.57
CA GLY A 92 -40.60 -8.47 -5.15
C GLY A 92 -41.90 -9.22 -4.87
N PRO A 93 -41.81 -10.45 -4.31
CA PRO A 93 -42.98 -11.22 -3.92
C PRO A 93 -43.67 -10.63 -2.68
N ASP A 94 -44.98 -10.82 -2.59
CA ASP A 94 -45.80 -10.47 -1.44
C ASP A 94 -46.44 -11.76 -0.87
N PRO A 95 -46.18 -12.15 0.40
CA PRO A 95 -45.31 -11.49 1.37
C PRO A 95 -43.81 -11.62 1.02
N PRO A 96 -42.97 -10.63 1.39
CA PRO A 96 -41.53 -10.67 1.11
C PRO A 96 -40.82 -11.77 1.91
N ARG A 97 -39.87 -12.46 1.26
CA ARG A 97 -39.14 -13.58 1.85
C ARG A 97 -38.17 -13.11 2.94
N LYS A 98 -38.47 -13.45 4.20
CA LYS A 98 -37.51 -13.33 5.30
C LYS A 98 -36.39 -14.38 5.12
N HIS A 99 -35.18 -13.93 4.78
CA HIS A 99 -33.99 -14.78 4.75
C HIS A 99 -33.47 -15.00 6.18
N HIS A 100 -33.19 -16.26 6.53
CA HIS A 100 -32.63 -16.66 7.82
C HIS A 100 -31.81 -17.94 7.62
N ILE A 101 -30.64 -18.04 8.25
CA ILE A 101 -29.78 -19.23 8.15
C ILE A 101 -30.22 -20.25 9.21
N ARG A 102 -30.86 -21.34 8.78
CA ARG A 102 -31.08 -22.51 9.63
C ARG A 102 -29.77 -23.31 9.74
N PRO A 103 -29.21 -23.56 10.94
CA PRO A 103 -27.91 -24.21 11.08
C PRO A 103 -27.91 -25.66 10.56
N ILE A 104 -26.88 -26.04 9.81
CA ILE A 104 -26.64 -27.44 9.41
C ILE A 104 -26.05 -28.20 10.62
N PHE A 105 -26.72 -29.26 11.07
CA PHE A 105 -26.41 -30.00 12.30
C PHE A 105 -26.41 -29.11 13.55
N GLU A 106 -27.55 -28.49 13.86
CA GLU A 106 -27.75 -27.54 14.98
C GLU A 106 -27.15 -27.99 16.34
N GLY A 107 -27.21 -29.27 16.68
CA GLY A 107 -26.60 -29.82 17.90
C GLY A 107 -25.07 -29.63 17.97
N LEU A 108 -24.38 -29.70 16.82
CA LEU A 108 -22.94 -29.40 16.72
C LEU A 108 -22.71 -27.88 16.70
N GLN A 109 -23.51 -27.14 15.93
CA GLN A 109 -23.41 -25.68 15.79
C GLN A 109 -23.55 -24.93 17.13
N THR A 110 -24.41 -25.45 18.01
CA THR A 110 -24.66 -24.91 19.35
C THR A 110 -23.75 -25.49 20.44
N ALA A 111 -22.94 -26.50 20.15
CA ALA A 111 -22.09 -27.14 21.16
C ALA A 111 -21.07 -26.17 21.81
N PRO A 112 -20.36 -25.29 21.07
CA PRO A 112 -19.45 -24.32 21.68
C PRO A 112 -20.18 -23.34 22.61
N ILE A 113 -21.37 -22.87 22.22
CA ILE A 113 -22.22 -21.96 23.02
C ILE A 113 -22.55 -22.60 24.37
N ARG A 114 -23.01 -23.86 24.34
CA ARG A 114 -23.38 -24.62 25.55
C ARG A 114 -22.17 -24.90 26.47
N VAL A 115 -20.96 -25.02 25.92
CA VAL A 115 -19.72 -25.10 26.72
C VAL A 115 -19.41 -23.76 27.39
N VAL A 116 -19.51 -22.64 26.67
CA VAL A 116 -19.32 -21.29 27.23
C VAL A 116 -20.33 -21.00 28.34
N GLU A 117 -21.59 -21.37 28.16
CA GLU A 117 -22.65 -21.19 29.17
C GLU A 117 -22.42 -22.05 30.43
N ARG A 118 -21.86 -23.25 30.28
CA ARG A 118 -21.52 -24.13 31.40
C ARG A 118 -20.28 -23.67 32.17
N LEU A 119 -19.29 -23.10 31.49
CA LEU A 119 -18.05 -22.59 32.12
C LEU A 119 -18.22 -21.18 32.69
N PHE A 120 -19.01 -20.33 32.01
CA PHE A 120 -19.21 -18.93 32.34
C PHE A 120 -20.72 -18.61 32.36
N PRO A 121 -21.46 -18.99 33.43
CA PRO A 121 -22.91 -18.84 33.45
C PRO A 121 -23.37 -17.37 33.51
N SER A 122 -22.65 -16.51 34.23
CA SER A 122 -23.02 -15.10 34.42
C SER A 122 -22.49 -14.20 33.30
N LEU A 123 -23.20 -13.10 33.00
CA LEU A 123 -22.69 -12.08 32.07
C LEU A 123 -21.33 -11.51 32.52
N ARG A 124 -21.14 -11.28 33.83
CA ARG A 124 -19.87 -10.78 34.39
C ARG A 124 -18.72 -11.74 34.10
N SER A 125 -18.91 -13.05 34.32
CA SER A 125 -17.85 -14.04 34.03
C SER A 125 -17.60 -14.24 32.53
N LYS A 126 -18.63 -14.13 31.68
CA LYS A 126 -18.44 -14.08 30.20
C LYS A 126 -17.61 -12.87 29.77
N VAL A 127 -17.87 -11.69 30.33
CA VAL A 127 -17.11 -10.45 30.03
C VAL A 127 -15.67 -10.53 30.55
N ILE A 128 -15.45 -11.00 31.78
CA ILE A 128 -14.11 -11.18 32.35
C ILE A 128 -13.28 -12.18 31.51
N ALA A 129 -13.88 -13.31 31.12
CA ALA A 129 -13.23 -14.29 30.26
C ALA A 129 -12.87 -13.71 28.87
N LEU A 130 -13.77 -12.92 28.28
CA LEU A 130 -13.53 -12.23 27.01
C LEU A 130 -12.37 -11.22 27.10
N ILE A 131 -12.32 -10.42 28.19
CA ILE A 131 -11.24 -9.45 28.42
C ILE A 131 -9.90 -10.17 28.63
N ALA A 132 -9.87 -11.22 29.46
CA ALA A 132 -8.67 -12.03 29.68
C ALA A 132 -8.18 -12.70 28.39
N PHE A 133 -9.10 -13.15 27.52
CA PHE A 133 -8.74 -13.75 26.23
C PHE A 133 -8.13 -12.73 25.26
N HIS A 134 -8.66 -11.50 25.22
CA HIS A 134 -8.06 -10.41 24.44
C HIS A 134 -6.70 -9.98 25.01
N ALA A 135 -6.58 -9.84 26.33
CA ALA A 135 -5.33 -9.50 26.99
C ALA A 135 -4.24 -10.57 26.74
N LEU A 136 -4.61 -11.86 26.72
CA LEU A 136 -3.72 -12.95 26.35
C LEU A 136 -3.27 -12.87 24.88
N TRP A 137 -4.19 -12.57 23.95
CA TRP A 137 -3.81 -12.34 22.55
C TRP A 137 -2.83 -11.16 22.42
N VAL A 138 -3.16 -10.01 23.02
CA VAL A 138 -2.30 -8.81 23.00
C VAL A 138 -0.92 -9.12 23.59
N ALA A 139 -0.84 -9.81 24.73
CA ALA A 139 0.43 -10.17 25.36
C ALA A 139 1.27 -11.08 24.46
N ILE A 140 0.70 -12.13 23.87
CA ILE A 140 1.40 -13.04 22.96
C ILE A 140 1.84 -12.31 21.68
N PHE A 141 0.92 -11.56 21.06
CA PHE A 141 1.17 -10.82 19.82
C PHE A 141 2.30 -9.79 20.01
N LEU A 142 2.20 -8.93 21.03
CA LEU A 142 3.22 -7.93 21.33
C LEU A 142 4.55 -8.55 21.77
N THR A 143 4.57 -9.70 22.47
CA THR A 143 5.83 -10.36 22.84
C THR A 143 6.57 -10.88 21.61
N ILE A 144 5.88 -11.59 20.71
CA ILE A 144 6.47 -12.12 19.47
C ILE A 144 6.86 -10.99 18.52
N LEU A 145 6.03 -9.95 18.42
CA LEU A 145 6.30 -8.77 17.62
C LEU A 145 7.53 -8.02 18.14
N ASN A 146 7.58 -7.72 19.44
CA ASN A 146 8.73 -7.06 20.07
C ASN A 146 10.02 -7.88 19.92
N TRP A 147 9.95 -9.21 20.00
CA TRP A 147 11.11 -10.08 19.75
C TRP A 147 11.57 -10.11 18.29
N SER A 148 10.70 -9.80 17.33
CA SER A 148 11.09 -9.63 15.92
C SER A 148 11.55 -8.20 15.58
N VAL A 149 10.99 -7.20 16.27
CA VAL A 149 11.33 -5.78 16.11
C VAL A 149 12.66 -5.46 16.80
N VAL A 150 12.75 -5.72 18.10
CA VAL A 150 13.99 -5.81 18.89
C VAL A 150 14.63 -7.18 18.70
N GLY A 151 14.67 -7.63 17.44
CA GLY A 151 15.39 -8.83 17.02
C GLY A 151 16.90 -8.65 17.25
N PRO A 152 17.68 -9.74 17.30
CA PRO A 152 19.08 -9.68 17.69
C PRO A 152 19.86 -8.67 16.82
N GLU A 153 20.38 -7.62 17.47
CA GLU A 153 21.33 -6.69 16.87
C GLU A 153 22.44 -7.48 16.21
N ILE A 154 22.75 -7.17 14.95
CA ILE A 154 23.88 -7.81 14.27
C ILE A 154 25.16 -7.18 14.84
N PRO A 155 26.08 -7.96 15.44
CA PRO A 155 27.24 -7.40 16.13
C PRO A 155 28.06 -6.48 15.21
N GLY A 156 28.32 -5.25 15.66
CA GLY A 156 29.02 -4.22 14.88
C GLY A 156 28.15 -3.42 13.90
N TYR A 157 26.90 -3.82 13.64
CA TYR A 157 25.98 -3.15 12.72
C TYR A 157 24.65 -2.69 13.35
N GLY A 158 24.31 -3.19 14.55
CA GLY A 158 23.13 -2.78 15.30
C GLY A 158 21.81 -3.33 14.72
N MET A 159 20.75 -2.53 14.79
CA MET A 159 19.40 -2.93 14.35
C MET A 159 19.30 -3.01 12.81
N PRO A 160 18.83 -4.14 12.23
CA PRO A 160 18.67 -4.26 10.77
C PRO A 160 17.57 -3.36 10.19
N ASN A 161 17.92 -2.61 9.14
CA ASN A 161 17.01 -1.74 8.40
C ASN A 161 15.89 -2.55 7.73
N ARG A 162 14.62 -2.19 7.93
CA ARG A 162 13.49 -2.87 7.28
C ARG A 162 13.42 -2.51 5.79
N LEU A 163 13.48 -3.51 4.91
CA LEU A 163 13.33 -3.35 3.47
C LEU A 163 11.97 -3.87 2.98
N SER A 164 11.45 -3.26 1.92
CA SER A 164 10.40 -3.85 1.08
C SER A 164 11.03 -4.83 0.08
N CYS A 165 10.25 -5.74 -0.50
CA CYS A 165 10.78 -6.70 -1.47
C CYS A 165 11.33 -6.04 -2.75
N GLY A 166 10.79 -4.89 -3.15
CA GLY A 166 11.28 -4.06 -4.27
C GLY A 166 12.32 -3.01 -3.87
N ALA A 167 12.88 -3.06 -2.64
CA ALA A 167 13.87 -2.09 -2.20
C ALA A 167 15.18 -2.22 -3.03
N ARG A 168 15.64 -1.09 -3.56
CA ARG A 168 16.79 -0.93 -4.46
C ARG A 168 17.63 0.26 -3.98
N LEU A 169 18.97 0.16 -4.04
CA LEU A 169 19.87 1.22 -3.57
C LEU A 169 19.97 2.37 -4.58
N TRP A 170 19.87 2.03 -5.86
CA TRP A 170 19.67 2.94 -6.97
C TRP A 170 18.19 2.88 -7.35
N HIS A 171 17.48 4.00 -7.40
CA HIS A 171 16.05 3.99 -7.74
C HIS A 171 15.83 3.90 -9.25
N ASN A 172 16.19 4.95 -9.98
CA ASN A 172 16.21 4.97 -11.44
C ASN A 172 17.27 6.01 -11.87
N GLY A 173 17.60 6.06 -13.16
CA GLY A 173 18.65 6.94 -13.69
C GLY A 173 18.42 8.44 -13.45
N THR A 174 17.17 8.88 -13.27
CA THR A 174 16.80 10.30 -13.11
C THR A 174 16.76 10.75 -11.64
N LEU A 175 16.20 9.94 -10.73
CA LEU A 175 16.08 10.24 -9.29
C LEU A 175 17.43 10.18 -8.56
N CYS A 176 18.38 9.37 -9.04
CA CYS A 176 19.75 9.39 -8.52
C CYS A 176 20.54 10.65 -8.94
N GLY A 177 20.00 11.46 -9.85
CA GLY A 177 20.61 12.72 -10.30
C GLY A 177 21.86 12.52 -11.17
N ILE A 178 22.48 13.64 -11.54
CA ILE A 178 23.68 13.65 -12.40
C ILE A 178 24.81 12.87 -11.70
N ASP A 179 25.45 11.96 -12.45
CA ASP A 179 26.45 10.98 -12.01
C ASP A 179 26.02 10.11 -10.81
N GLY A 180 24.71 9.97 -10.58
CA GLY A 180 24.17 9.22 -9.44
C GLY A 180 24.37 9.87 -8.08
N ASN A 181 24.77 11.14 -8.02
CA ASN A 181 25.23 11.79 -6.79
C ASN A 181 24.19 11.78 -5.62
N ALA A 182 22.89 11.68 -5.91
CA ALA A 182 21.84 11.57 -4.89
C ALA A 182 21.67 10.13 -4.32
N CYS A 183 22.20 9.10 -4.98
CA CYS A 183 22.19 7.71 -4.53
C CYS A 183 23.52 7.26 -3.90
N ARG A 184 24.32 8.22 -3.40
CA ARG A 184 25.54 7.98 -2.61
C ARG A 184 25.21 7.46 -1.19
N PRO A 185 26.15 6.79 -0.50
CA PRO A 185 27.50 6.39 -0.96
C PRO A 185 27.45 5.26 -2.00
N PHE A 186 28.53 5.11 -2.76
CA PHE A 186 28.67 4.08 -3.80
C PHE A 186 29.44 2.84 -3.32
N ASP A 187 30.26 3.04 -2.29
CA ASP A 187 31.30 2.18 -1.75
C ASP A 187 31.38 2.34 -0.22
N GLU A 188 32.26 1.56 0.40
CA GLU A 188 32.68 1.53 1.82
C GLU A 188 31.59 1.30 2.90
N GLN A 189 30.37 1.84 2.73
CA GLN A 189 29.28 1.66 3.67
C GLN A 189 28.69 0.24 3.59
N LYS A 190 28.76 -0.46 4.72
CA LYS A 190 28.02 -1.69 5.02
C LYS A 190 26.84 -1.39 5.93
N PHE A 191 25.75 -2.16 5.84
CA PHE A 191 24.66 -2.10 6.81
C PHE A 191 23.90 -3.42 6.95
N ALA A 192 23.29 -3.62 8.12
CA ALA A 192 22.37 -4.71 8.38
C ALA A 192 20.98 -4.39 7.79
N PHE A 193 20.36 -5.36 7.12
CA PHE A 193 19.02 -5.25 6.53
C PHE A 193 18.12 -6.42 6.94
N LYS A 194 16.80 -6.21 6.90
CA LYS A 194 15.75 -7.21 7.16
C LYS A 194 14.77 -7.26 5.99
N CYS A 195 14.65 -8.43 5.38
CA CYS A 195 13.75 -8.72 4.28
C CYS A 195 12.58 -9.61 4.73
N PRO A 196 11.34 -9.30 4.33
CA PRO A 196 10.19 -10.15 4.60
C PRO A 196 10.20 -11.47 3.82
N ALA A 197 9.28 -12.36 4.18
CA ALA A 197 9.02 -13.57 3.40
C ALA A 197 8.34 -13.26 2.05
N GLY A 198 8.52 -14.12 1.05
CA GLY A 198 7.84 -14.04 -0.25
C GLY A 198 8.53 -13.18 -1.32
N CYS A 199 9.63 -12.47 -1.02
CA CYS A 199 10.22 -11.48 -1.94
C CYS A 199 10.74 -12.02 -3.28
N ARG A 200 10.86 -13.35 -3.48
CA ARG A 200 11.11 -13.93 -4.81
C ARG A 200 9.98 -13.61 -5.80
N ASP A 201 8.75 -13.50 -5.31
CA ASP A 201 7.55 -13.35 -6.13
C ASP A 201 7.32 -11.89 -6.56
N THR A 202 8.17 -10.96 -6.10
CA THR A 202 8.16 -9.54 -6.48
C THR A 202 8.83 -9.33 -7.84
N ILE A 203 8.07 -8.71 -8.74
CA ILE A 203 8.43 -8.45 -10.14
C ILE A 203 8.30 -6.96 -10.48
N LEU A 204 8.97 -6.55 -11.54
CA LEU A 204 8.68 -5.29 -12.24
C LEU A 204 7.28 -5.33 -12.83
N LEU A 205 6.54 -4.22 -12.70
CA LEU A 205 5.23 -3.99 -13.31
C LEU A 205 5.28 -2.95 -14.44
N GLU A 206 6.37 -2.18 -14.49
CA GLU A 206 6.70 -1.22 -15.55
C GLU A 206 7.95 -1.71 -16.29
N PRO A 207 8.12 -1.37 -17.58
CA PRO A 207 9.38 -1.57 -18.30
C PRO A 207 10.56 -0.90 -17.57
N TYR A 208 11.65 -1.64 -17.36
CA TYR A 208 12.88 -1.14 -16.75
C TYR A 208 14.10 -1.47 -17.62
N THR A 209 14.92 -0.46 -17.91
CA THR A 209 16.05 -0.55 -18.84
C THR A 209 17.35 -1.00 -18.17
N VAL A 210 18.06 -1.93 -18.81
CA VAL A 210 19.39 -2.41 -18.40
C VAL A 210 20.30 -2.49 -19.64
N GLY A 211 21.07 -1.43 -19.90
CA GLY A 211 21.89 -1.33 -21.12
C GLY A 211 21.03 -1.28 -22.37
N ASP A 212 21.15 -2.28 -23.24
CA ASP A 212 20.32 -2.48 -24.43
C ASP A 212 19.00 -3.23 -24.16
N GLN A 213 18.86 -3.86 -22.99
CA GLN A 213 17.70 -4.69 -22.64
C GLN A 213 16.58 -3.89 -21.97
N GLU A 214 15.35 -4.32 -22.20
CA GLU A 214 14.16 -3.91 -21.44
C GLU A 214 13.64 -5.11 -20.64
N LEU A 215 13.33 -4.89 -19.36
CA LEU A 215 12.85 -5.91 -18.44
C LEU A 215 11.44 -5.53 -17.95
N ASN A 216 10.47 -6.43 -18.14
CA ASN A 216 9.12 -6.30 -17.59
C ASN A 216 8.62 -7.67 -17.06
N TYR A 217 7.66 -7.67 -16.14
CA TYR A 217 7.04 -8.86 -15.52
C TYR A 217 8.02 -9.92 -14.95
N ARG A 218 9.24 -9.50 -14.58
CA ARG A 218 10.29 -10.33 -13.95
C ARG A 218 10.93 -9.63 -12.76
N SER A 219 11.59 -10.38 -11.88
CA SER A 219 12.32 -9.80 -10.75
C SER A 219 13.57 -9.07 -11.23
N LEU A 220 13.83 -7.88 -10.69
CA LEU A 220 15.00 -7.05 -11.03
C LEU A 220 16.21 -7.49 -10.22
N VAL A 221 17.04 -8.36 -10.81
CA VAL A 221 18.34 -8.76 -10.26
C VAL A 221 19.36 -8.76 -11.40
N ILE A 222 20.46 -8.02 -11.24
CA ILE A 222 21.50 -7.83 -12.27
C ILE A 222 22.84 -8.26 -11.67
N GLY A 223 23.57 -9.15 -12.35
CA GLY A 223 24.82 -9.73 -11.84
C GLY A 223 24.63 -10.91 -10.89
N GLY A 224 25.58 -11.10 -9.98
CA GLY A 224 25.56 -12.18 -8.98
C GLY A 224 26.21 -13.51 -9.41
N ALA A 225 26.89 -13.59 -10.56
CA ALA A 225 27.70 -14.75 -10.91
C ALA A 225 28.79 -15.05 -9.84
N PRO A 226 29.16 -16.32 -9.63
CA PRO A 226 30.04 -16.72 -8.52
C PRO A 226 31.55 -16.56 -8.82
N GLU A 227 31.93 -15.93 -9.93
CA GLU A 227 33.32 -15.83 -10.37
C GLU A 227 34.09 -14.77 -9.56
N ASN A 228 34.92 -15.24 -8.63
CA ASN A 228 35.69 -14.48 -7.64
C ASN A 228 34.85 -13.67 -6.63
N HIS A 229 33.98 -12.77 -7.06
CA HIS A 229 33.05 -12.02 -6.20
C HIS A 229 31.68 -11.81 -6.87
N SER A 230 30.61 -12.22 -6.19
CA SER A 230 29.24 -12.12 -6.68
C SER A 230 28.62 -10.75 -6.42
N SER A 231 29.06 -9.75 -7.19
CA SER A 231 28.56 -8.38 -7.16
C SER A 231 27.21 -8.24 -7.90
N TYR A 232 26.30 -7.45 -7.34
CA TYR A 232 25.00 -7.07 -7.92
C TYR A 232 24.98 -5.58 -8.28
N ARG A 233 24.26 -5.20 -9.35
CA ARG A 233 24.07 -3.79 -9.71
C ARG A 233 23.11 -3.11 -8.74
N GLY A 234 23.38 -1.85 -8.37
CA GLY A 234 22.72 -1.14 -7.26
C GLY A 234 21.20 -0.99 -7.35
N ASP A 235 20.64 -1.10 -8.54
CA ASP A 235 19.20 -1.09 -8.84
C ASP A 235 18.51 -2.45 -8.65
N SER A 236 19.28 -3.52 -8.45
CA SER A 236 18.74 -4.84 -8.09
C SER A 236 17.92 -4.79 -6.81
N PHE A 237 16.77 -5.46 -6.80
CA PHE A 237 15.94 -5.66 -5.61
C PHE A 237 16.75 -6.41 -4.55
N VAL A 238 17.14 -5.74 -3.46
CA VAL A 238 18.07 -6.24 -2.44
C VAL A 238 17.60 -7.56 -1.84
N CYS A 239 16.29 -7.70 -1.58
CA CYS A 239 15.73 -8.94 -1.04
C CYS A 239 15.73 -10.11 -2.05
N ALA A 240 15.50 -9.85 -3.34
CA ALA A 240 15.60 -10.86 -4.38
C ALA A 240 17.06 -11.25 -4.65
N ALA A 241 17.98 -10.29 -4.65
CA ALA A 241 19.42 -10.53 -4.74
C ALA A 241 19.96 -11.33 -3.54
N ALA A 242 19.47 -11.07 -2.32
CA ALA A 242 19.84 -11.83 -1.13
C ALA A 242 19.33 -13.29 -1.16
N ILE A 243 18.15 -13.54 -1.75
CA ILE A 243 17.66 -14.90 -2.03
C ILE A 243 18.50 -15.57 -3.13
N HIS A 244 18.79 -14.85 -4.22
CA HIS A 244 19.63 -15.34 -5.33
C HIS A 244 21.03 -15.75 -4.84
N ALA A 245 21.65 -14.94 -3.97
CA ALA A 245 22.92 -15.22 -3.31
C ALA A 245 22.87 -16.35 -2.25
N GLY A 246 21.68 -16.79 -1.84
CA GLY A 246 21.49 -17.81 -0.79
C GLY A 246 21.71 -17.32 0.64
N VAL A 247 21.76 -15.99 0.87
CA VAL A 247 21.98 -15.36 2.18
C VAL A 247 20.72 -15.45 3.05
N ILE A 248 19.54 -15.32 2.43
CA ILE A 248 18.23 -15.49 3.06
C ILE A 248 17.39 -16.48 2.25
N ASN A 249 16.29 -16.98 2.84
CA ASN A 249 15.38 -17.91 2.16
C ASN A 249 14.02 -17.26 1.89
N ASN A 250 13.36 -17.63 0.79
CA ASN A 250 12.07 -17.02 0.43
C ASN A 250 10.95 -17.29 1.45
N ALA A 251 10.97 -18.43 2.14
CA ALA A 251 9.84 -18.90 2.94
C ALA A 251 9.70 -18.20 4.31
N ALA A 252 10.82 -17.82 4.93
CA ALA A 252 10.87 -17.15 6.24
C ALA A 252 11.46 -15.73 6.18
N GLY A 253 11.83 -15.26 4.99
CA GLY A 253 12.64 -14.04 4.81
C GLY A 253 14.01 -14.20 5.47
N GLY A 254 14.54 -13.10 6.00
CA GLY A 254 15.75 -13.12 6.82
C GLY A 254 16.32 -11.72 7.06
N CYS A 255 17.41 -11.67 7.82
CA CYS A 255 18.28 -10.51 7.85
C CYS A 255 19.62 -10.86 7.20
N GLY A 256 20.32 -9.86 6.68
CA GLY A 256 21.66 -10.02 6.11
C GLY A 256 22.50 -8.77 6.36
N ILE A 257 23.78 -8.83 5.96
CA ILE A 257 24.67 -7.67 5.88
C ILE A 257 24.94 -7.41 4.40
N LEU A 258 24.60 -6.20 3.94
CA LEU A 258 24.93 -5.73 2.60
C LEU A 258 26.19 -4.86 2.69
N ARG A 259 27.11 -5.06 1.76
CA ARG A 259 28.32 -4.25 1.56
C ARG A 259 28.23 -3.58 0.20
N ARG A 260 28.38 -2.25 0.15
CA ARG A 260 28.63 -1.54 -1.10
C ARG A 260 30.04 -1.79 -1.61
N THR A 261 30.17 -2.02 -2.91
CA THR A 261 31.42 -2.43 -3.58
C THR A 261 31.90 -1.46 -4.66
N GLY A 262 31.31 -0.26 -4.75
CA GLY A 262 31.73 0.79 -5.69
C GLY A 262 31.38 0.47 -7.14
N GLU A 263 32.15 1.01 -8.07
CA GLU A 263 31.98 0.72 -9.49
C GLU A 263 32.42 -0.71 -9.82
N GLN A 264 31.70 -1.37 -10.72
CA GLN A 264 32.10 -2.63 -11.35
C GLN A 264 31.96 -2.47 -12.86
N ILE A 265 32.91 -3.02 -13.63
CA ILE A 265 33.03 -2.84 -15.08
C ILE A 265 32.15 -3.78 -15.92
N SER A 266 31.56 -4.80 -15.28
CA SER A 266 30.59 -5.72 -15.86
C SER A 266 29.85 -6.49 -14.76
N PHE A 267 28.69 -7.06 -15.11
CA PHE A 267 27.86 -7.88 -14.23
C PHE A 267 27.38 -9.11 -15.02
N THR A 268 27.85 -10.30 -14.66
CA THR A 268 27.41 -11.56 -15.30
C THR A 268 26.16 -12.10 -14.61
N GLY A 269 25.08 -12.27 -15.37
CA GLY A 269 23.84 -12.89 -14.93
C GLY A 269 23.92 -14.42 -14.88
N VAL A 270 23.14 -15.04 -13.98
CA VAL A 270 23.12 -16.48 -13.75
C VAL A 270 21.76 -16.90 -13.17
N LYS A 271 21.48 -18.20 -13.12
CA LYS A 271 20.27 -18.74 -12.48
C LYS A 271 20.62 -19.43 -11.16
N GLN A 272 20.48 -18.73 -10.04
CA GLN A 272 20.74 -19.26 -8.69
C GLN A 272 19.51 -19.14 -7.79
N ASN A 273 19.37 -20.11 -6.86
CA ASN A 273 18.28 -20.17 -5.87
C ASN A 273 16.87 -19.94 -6.46
N SER A 274 16.66 -20.43 -7.69
CA SER A 274 15.40 -20.34 -8.43
C SER A 274 14.99 -18.90 -8.85
N ILE A 275 15.92 -17.95 -8.82
CA ILE A 275 15.85 -16.61 -9.43
C ILE A 275 16.79 -16.60 -10.65
N GLU A 276 16.50 -15.75 -11.64
CA GLU A 276 17.28 -15.64 -12.88
C GLU A 276 17.70 -14.18 -13.10
N SER A 277 18.98 -13.89 -12.83
CA SER A 277 19.54 -12.55 -12.95
C SER A 277 19.99 -12.23 -14.37
N VAL A 278 20.04 -10.93 -14.67
CA VAL A 278 20.35 -10.37 -15.99
C VAL A 278 21.84 -9.96 -16.05
N SER A 279 22.44 -10.09 -17.23
CA SER A 279 23.79 -9.60 -17.51
C SER A 279 23.78 -8.13 -17.93
N PHE A 280 24.74 -7.36 -17.42
CA PHE A 280 25.03 -6.00 -17.87
C PHE A 280 26.54 -5.88 -18.18
N ASN A 281 26.88 -5.85 -19.47
CA ASN A 281 28.26 -5.88 -19.98
C ASN A 281 28.88 -4.48 -20.11
N SER A 282 28.68 -3.61 -19.11
CA SER A 282 29.37 -2.33 -18.98
C SER A 282 29.48 -1.90 -17.52
N TYR A 283 30.14 -0.76 -17.30
CA TYR A 283 30.41 -0.22 -15.97
C TYR A 283 29.19 0.48 -15.37
N PHE A 284 29.04 0.37 -14.04
CA PHE A 284 27.98 1.04 -13.28
C PHE A 284 28.50 1.45 -11.88
N PRO A 285 28.25 2.70 -11.42
CA PRO A 285 29.00 3.30 -10.30
C PRO A 285 28.66 2.74 -8.92
N LEU A 286 27.49 2.12 -8.74
CA LEU A 286 27.04 1.54 -7.47
C LEU A 286 26.76 0.04 -7.63
N SER A 287 27.55 -0.77 -6.96
CA SER A 287 27.35 -2.21 -6.80
C SER A 287 27.29 -2.62 -5.33
N PHE A 288 26.80 -3.82 -5.06
CA PHE A 288 26.86 -4.41 -3.72
C PHE A 288 27.09 -5.93 -3.74
N ASP A 289 27.66 -6.46 -2.67
CA ASP A 289 27.64 -7.87 -2.33
C ASP A 289 27.16 -8.10 -0.89
N PHE A 290 27.18 -9.37 -0.44
CA PHE A 290 26.66 -9.79 0.85
C PHE A 290 27.70 -10.57 1.64
N GLU A 291 27.73 -10.36 2.96
CA GLU A 291 28.58 -11.17 3.84
C GLU A 291 27.93 -12.56 4.06
N LYS A 292 28.67 -13.63 3.73
CA LYS A 292 28.14 -15.01 3.66
C LYS A 292 27.86 -15.64 5.03
N GLU A 293 28.36 -15.04 6.12
CA GLU A 293 28.22 -15.57 7.48
C GLU A 293 27.48 -14.56 8.38
N THR A 294 26.16 -14.71 8.48
CA THR A 294 25.34 -13.95 9.43
C THR A 294 24.83 -14.85 10.55
N THR A 295 25.36 -14.68 11.76
CA THR A 295 25.01 -15.49 12.94
C THR A 295 23.63 -15.16 13.55
N ALA A 296 23.01 -14.05 13.14
CA ALA A 296 21.74 -13.58 13.68
C ALA A 296 20.53 -14.34 13.08
N VAL A 297 19.84 -15.15 13.89
CA VAL A 297 18.61 -15.84 13.49
C VAL A 297 17.43 -14.86 13.47
N CYS A 298 17.34 -14.10 12.39
CA CYS A 298 16.24 -13.20 12.07
C CYS A 298 15.24 -13.87 11.12
N ARG A 299 13.93 -13.77 11.41
CA ARG A 299 12.84 -14.33 10.61
C ARG A 299 11.64 -13.37 10.56
N ASP A 300 10.88 -13.43 9.48
CA ASP A 300 9.58 -12.75 9.35
C ASP A 300 8.55 -13.42 10.29
N PRO A 301 7.91 -12.68 11.21
CA PRO A 301 6.98 -13.24 12.18
C PRO A 301 5.55 -13.42 11.63
N ARG A 302 5.24 -12.92 10.41
CA ARG A 302 3.86 -12.76 9.91
C ARG A 302 3.01 -14.01 10.04
N TRP A 303 3.57 -15.17 9.66
CA TRP A 303 2.83 -16.43 9.59
C TRP A 303 2.58 -17.04 10.97
N LEU A 304 3.50 -16.84 11.92
CA LEU A 304 3.32 -17.25 13.31
C LEU A 304 2.26 -16.37 14.01
N LEU A 305 2.37 -15.05 13.84
CA LEU A 305 1.39 -14.09 14.37
C LEU A 305 0.02 -14.33 13.75
N PHE A 306 -0.07 -14.55 12.43
CA PHE A 306 -1.31 -14.87 11.74
C PHE A 306 -1.93 -16.17 12.25
N ALA A 307 -1.16 -17.25 12.42
CA ALA A 307 -1.68 -18.51 12.96
C ALA A 307 -2.29 -18.33 14.36
N ILE A 308 -1.66 -17.51 15.21
CA ILE A 308 -2.17 -17.15 16.55
C ILE A 308 -3.46 -16.33 16.42
N SER A 309 -3.46 -15.25 15.64
CA SER A 309 -4.63 -14.39 15.41
C SER A 309 -5.81 -15.15 14.78
N LEU A 310 -5.55 -16.11 13.89
CA LEU A 310 -6.54 -17.01 13.30
C LEU A 310 -7.15 -17.94 14.37
N VAL A 311 -6.35 -18.52 15.26
CA VAL A 311 -6.86 -19.34 16.39
C VAL A 311 -7.72 -18.51 17.32
N PHE A 312 -7.25 -17.33 17.77
CA PHE A 312 -8.01 -16.47 18.68
C PHE A 312 -9.32 -15.97 18.05
N THR A 313 -9.31 -15.50 16.79
CA THR A 313 -10.53 -15.12 16.09
C THR A 313 -11.47 -16.29 15.81
N SER A 314 -10.94 -17.50 15.55
CA SER A 314 -11.77 -18.71 15.39
C SER A 314 -12.45 -19.14 16.68
N VAL A 315 -11.75 -19.06 17.82
CA VAL A 315 -12.35 -19.32 19.14
C VAL A 315 -13.43 -18.29 19.45
N ILE A 316 -13.17 -16.99 19.25
CA ILE A 316 -14.18 -15.94 19.41
C ILE A 316 -15.38 -16.18 18.47
N SER A 317 -15.13 -16.58 17.22
CA SER A 317 -16.18 -16.92 16.27
C SER A 317 -17.06 -18.07 16.76
N LEU A 318 -16.47 -19.19 17.18
CA LEU A 318 -17.22 -20.35 17.65
C LEU A 318 -17.97 -20.08 18.96
N CYS A 319 -17.37 -19.31 19.88
CA CYS A 319 -17.84 -19.13 21.25
C CYS A 319 -18.78 -17.93 21.48
N THR A 320 -19.08 -17.10 20.47
CA THR A 320 -19.89 -15.88 20.64
C THR A 320 -21.13 -15.83 19.74
N THR A 321 -22.28 -15.51 20.34
CA THR A 321 -23.56 -15.25 19.64
C THR A 321 -23.83 -13.77 19.38
N SER A 322 -23.16 -12.86 20.10
CA SER A 322 -23.35 -11.42 19.95
C SER A 322 -22.64 -10.89 18.69
N PRO A 323 -23.37 -10.25 17.75
CA PRO A 323 -22.77 -9.67 16.53
C PRO A 323 -21.71 -8.61 16.81
N SER A 324 -21.90 -7.77 17.84
CA SER A 324 -20.95 -6.70 18.18
C SER A 324 -19.66 -7.26 18.75
N VAL A 325 -19.75 -8.21 19.68
CA VAL A 325 -18.56 -8.88 20.25
C VAL A 325 -17.77 -9.57 19.14
N PHE A 326 -18.44 -10.37 18.31
CA PHE A 326 -17.81 -11.05 17.18
C PHE A 326 -17.09 -10.05 16.25
N TYR A 327 -17.81 -9.06 15.74
CA TYR A 327 -17.28 -8.13 14.74
C TYR A 327 -16.15 -7.27 15.30
N VAL A 328 -16.35 -6.62 16.46
CA VAL A 328 -15.37 -5.70 17.04
C VAL A 328 -14.08 -6.44 17.41
N SER A 329 -14.19 -7.64 17.99
CA SER A 329 -13.01 -8.45 18.33
C SER A 329 -12.18 -8.79 17.09
N ILE A 330 -12.83 -9.27 16.02
CA ILE A 330 -12.13 -9.62 14.78
C ILE A 330 -11.57 -8.37 14.12
N TRP A 331 -12.31 -7.26 14.08
CA TRP A 331 -11.89 -5.99 13.48
C TRP A 331 -10.61 -5.46 14.12
N PHE A 332 -10.52 -5.41 15.46
CA PHE A 332 -9.29 -4.93 16.12
C PHE A 332 -8.13 -5.93 16.06
N ILE A 333 -8.38 -7.24 16.24
CA ILE A 333 -7.32 -8.27 16.11
C ILE A 333 -6.71 -8.25 14.70
N SER A 334 -7.55 -8.16 13.67
CA SER A 334 -7.11 -8.11 12.28
C SER A 334 -6.46 -6.78 11.89
N TRP A 335 -6.96 -5.64 12.39
CA TRP A 335 -6.31 -4.34 12.16
C TRP A 335 -4.84 -4.37 12.58
N PHE A 336 -4.58 -4.79 13.82
CA PHE A 336 -3.21 -4.90 14.32
C PHE A 336 -2.44 -6.03 13.64
N GLN A 337 -3.05 -7.19 13.34
CA GLN A 337 -2.39 -8.25 12.57
C GLN A 337 -1.90 -7.74 11.21
N VAL A 338 -2.71 -6.98 10.47
CA VAL A 338 -2.31 -6.45 9.16
C VAL A 338 -1.30 -5.32 9.33
N ALA A 339 -1.68 -4.24 10.02
CA ALA A 339 -0.91 -3.00 10.11
C ALA A 339 0.45 -3.16 10.80
N LEU A 340 0.65 -4.21 11.61
CA LEU A 340 1.89 -4.44 12.37
C LEU A 340 2.69 -5.67 11.94
N ALA A 341 2.08 -6.66 11.27
CA ALA A 341 2.74 -7.95 10.99
C ALA A 341 2.56 -8.50 9.57
N SER A 342 1.33 -8.71 9.09
CA SER A 342 1.08 -9.34 7.79
C SER A 342 1.41 -8.45 6.61
N ASP A 343 0.98 -7.20 6.65
CA ASP A 343 1.28 -6.23 5.58
C ASP A 343 1.41 -4.81 6.17
N PRO A 344 2.50 -4.53 6.91
CA PRO A 344 2.68 -3.25 7.58
C PRO A 344 3.08 -2.18 6.54
N PRO A 345 2.58 -0.93 6.65
CA PRO A 345 2.94 0.16 5.74
C PRO A 345 4.45 0.34 5.60
N PHE A 346 4.91 0.79 4.44
CA PHE A 346 6.34 1.00 4.20
C PHE A 346 6.87 2.17 5.06
N ALA A 347 7.89 1.86 5.85
CA ALA A 347 8.57 2.72 6.80
C ALA A 347 9.92 2.05 7.13
N SER A 348 10.97 2.85 7.34
CA SER A 348 12.34 2.35 7.55
C SER A 348 12.56 1.84 8.98
N ASP A 349 11.94 2.53 9.95
CA ASP A 349 11.87 2.13 11.35
C ASP A 349 10.47 1.59 11.73
N TYR A 350 10.42 0.78 12.78
CA TYR A 350 9.19 0.17 13.27
C TYR A 350 8.30 1.11 14.10
N LEU A 351 8.86 2.13 14.78
CA LEU A 351 8.04 3.11 15.50
C LEU A 351 7.22 3.97 14.51
N GLU A 352 7.77 4.21 13.32
CA GLU A 352 7.05 4.85 12.20
C GLU A 352 5.91 3.95 11.69
N VAL A 353 6.11 2.63 11.55
CA VAL A 353 5.02 1.67 11.25
C VAL A 353 3.88 1.79 12.26
N VAL A 354 4.21 1.80 13.56
CA VAL A 354 3.21 1.97 14.64
C VAL A 354 2.52 3.32 14.55
N SER A 355 3.26 4.41 14.31
CA SER A 355 2.71 5.76 14.16
C SER A 355 1.68 5.84 13.02
N ILE A 356 2.02 5.33 11.84
CA ILE A 356 1.14 5.28 10.67
C ILE A 356 -0.09 4.39 10.96
N GLY A 357 0.13 3.21 11.54
CA GLY A 357 -0.94 2.26 11.88
C GLY A 357 -1.92 2.78 12.94
N ILE A 358 -1.47 3.60 13.88
CA ILE A 358 -2.33 4.27 14.88
C ILE A 358 -3.00 5.51 14.30
N GLY A 359 -2.32 6.31 13.47
CA GLY A 359 -2.91 7.48 12.81
C GLY A 359 -4.08 7.12 11.89
N ARG A 360 -4.02 5.96 11.24
CA ARG A 360 -5.10 5.44 10.37
C ARG A 360 -6.23 4.73 11.16
N LEU A 361 -5.98 4.28 12.39
CA LEU A 361 -6.89 3.44 13.19
C LEU A 361 -8.23 4.13 13.49
N LEU A 362 -8.22 5.38 14.00
CA LEU A 362 -9.44 6.06 14.43
C LEU A 362 -10.46 6.28 13.28
N PRO A 363 -10.10 6.88 12.12
CA PRO A 363 -11.05 7.01 11.01
C PRO A 363 -11.46 5.65 10.43
N ALA A 364 -10.55 4.66 10.38
CA ALA A 364 -10.91 3.30 9.96
C ALA A 364 -11.93 2.64 10.89
N ALA A 365 -11.79 2.82 12.21
CA ALA A 365 -12.71 2.28 13.21
C ALA A 365 -14.10 2.94 13.15
N PHE A 366 -14.19 4.23 12.86
CA PHE A 366 -15.47 4.92 12.63
C PHE A 366 -16.20 4.37 11.39
N VAL A 367 -15.48 4.17 10.29
CA VAL A 367 -16.06 3.56 9.08
C VAL A 367 -16.39 2.08 9.31
N GLY A 368 -15.57 1.35 10.07
CA GLY A 368 -15.87 -0.01 10.54
C GLY A 368 -17.16 -0.10 11.37
N TRP A 369 -17.38 0.85 12.28
CA TRP A 369 -18.64 0.98 13.02
C TRP A 369 -19.84 1.22 12.10
N ALA A 370 -19.70 2.06 11.08
CA ALA A 370 -20.75 2.29 10.08
C ALA A 370 -21.04 1.01 9.25
N ILE A 371 -20.00 0.32 8.77
CA ILE A 371 -20.12 -0.98 8.10
C ILE A 371 -20.83 -2.00 9.01
N TYR A 372 -20.46 -2.04 10.30
CA TYR A 372 -21.14 -2.90 11.26
C TYR A 372 -22.63 -2.57 11.37
N TYR A 373 -22.96 -1.32 11.62
CA TYR A 373 -24.33 -0.87 11.91
C TYR A 373 -25.28 -1.06 10.71
N PHE A 374 -24.82 -0.71 9.50
CA PHE A 374 -25.67 -0.72 8.30
C PHE A 374 -25.61 -2.04 7.51
N CYS A 375 -24.51 -2.81 7.57
CA CYS A 375 -24.31 -4.00 6.73
C CYS A 375 -24.20 -5.30 7.53
N VAL A 376 -23.28 -5.37 8.51
CA VAL A 376 -22.91 -6.65 9.16
C VAL A 376 -23.94 -7.09 10.21
N ARG A 377 -24.49 -6.14 10.98
CA ARG A 377 -25.41 -6.43 12.09
C ARG A 377 -26.59 -7.30 11.66
N GLU A 378 -27.24 -6.97 10.54
CA GLU A 378 -28.42 -7.70 10.04
C GLU A 378 -28.08 -9.09 9.48
N THR A 379 -26.87 -9.30 8.97
CA THR A 379 -26.41 -10.62 8.51
C THR A 379 -26.14 -11.54 9.69
N LEU A 380 -25.64 -11.02 10.82
CA LEU A 380 -25.25 -11.80 12.00
C LEU A 380 -26.32 -11.87 13.12
N LYS A 381 -27.34 -11.01 13.14
CA LYS A 381 -28.37 -10.97 14.20
C LYS A 381 -29.06 -12.33 14.34
N GLY A 382 -28.99 -12.92 15.54
CA GLY A 382 -29.60 -14.22 15.86
C GLY A 382 -28.88 -15.46 15.29
N LEU A 383 -27.70 -15.31 14.66
CA LEU A 383 -27.03 -16.41 13.98
C LEU A 383 -26.44 -17.45 14.96
N THR A 384 -27.11 -18.60 15.10
CA THR A 384 -26.67 -19.73 15.92
C THR A 384 -25.73 -20.71 15.20
N ALA A 385 -25.53 -20.56 13.89
CA ALA A 385 -24.71 -21.44 13.05
C ALA A 385 -23.20 -21.13 13.18
N GLN A 386 -22.58 -21.45 14.32
CA GLN A 386 -21.23 -20.96 14.65
C GLN A 386 -20.11 -21.53 13.76
N PHE A 387 -20.17 -22.78 13.33
CA PHE A 387 -19.19 -23.32 12.37
C PHE A 387 -19.40 -22.72 10.97
N GLU A 388 -20.65 -22.48 10.57
CA GLU A 388 -20.93 -21.80 9.30
C GLU A 388 -20.47 -20.35 9.30
N LYS A 389 -20.67 -19.61 10.39
CA LYS A 389 -20.13 -18.25 10.58
C LYS A 389 -18.59 -18.25 10.51
N THR A 390 -17.95 -19.23 11.17
CA THR A 390 -16.49 -19.35 11.17
C THR A 390 -15.94 -19.67 9.78
N ILE A 391 -16.52 -20.64 9.06
CA ILE A 391 -16.04 -21.05 7.75
C ILE A 391 -16.42 -20.02 6.67
N LEU A 392 -17.66 -19.53 6.66
CA LEU A 392 -18.19 -18.69 5.58
C LEU A 392 -17.95 -17.19 5.79
N TRP A 393 -17.79 -16.69 7.01
CA TRP A 393 -17.48 -15.26 7.24
C TRP A 393 -15.99 -15.09 7.58
N LEU A 394 -15.50 -15.74 8.64
CA LEU A 394 -14.12 -15.54 9.11
C LEU A 394 -13.06 -16.11 8.16
N GLY A 395 -13.34 -17.20 7.44
CA GLY A 395 -12.46 -17.75 6.40
C GLY A 395 -12.19 -16.74 5.27
N PRO A 396 -13.20 -16.36 4.47
CA PRO A 396 -13.08 -15.35 3.41
C PRO A 396 -12.57 -13.99 3.93
N PHE A 397 -12.92 -13.62 5.16
CA PHE A 397 -12.38 -12.44 5.82
C PHE A 397 -10.84 -12.47 5.92
N TRP A 398 -10.24 -13.56 6.39
CA TRP A 398 -8.79 -13.66 6.45
C TRP A 398 -8.14 -13.75 5.06
N VAL A 399 -8.84 -14.32 4.06
CA VAL A 399 -8.37 -14.29 2.66
C VAL A 399 -8.29 -12.84 2.13
N GLY A 400 -9.29 -11.99 2.43
CA GLY A 400 -9.26 -10.57 2.06
C GLY A 400 -8.29 -9.72 2.88
N ALA A 401 -8.11 -10.02 4.17
CA ALA A 401 -7.15 -9.32 5.02
C ALA A 401 -5.69 -9.58 4.61
N LEU A 402 -5.42 -10.75 4.01
CA LEU A 402 -4.14 -11.16 3.44
C LEU A 402 -4.08 -10.94 1.92
N ASN A 403 -4.69 -9.87 1.39
CA ASN A 403 -4.78 -9.56 -0.06
C ASN A 403 -3.45 -9.76 -0.81
N THR A 404 -2.37 -9.27 -0.22
CA THR A 404 -0.96 -9.30 -0.65
C THR A 404 -0.41 -10.72 -0.81
N ASP A 405 -0.96 -11.68 -0.07
CA ASP A 405 -0.63 -13.10 -0.12
C ASP A 405 -1.71 -13.94 -0.85
N THR A 406 -2.79 -13.33 -1.36
CA THR A 406 -3.95 -14.02 -1.97
C THR A 406 -4.32 -13.48 -3.35
N PHE A 407 -4.91 -12.29 -3.44
CA PHE A 407 -5.40 -11.69 -4.69
C PHE A 407 -4.29 -11.01 -5.50
N ASP A 408 -3.29 -10.40 -4.85
CA ASP A 408 -2.17 -9.77 -5.55
C ASP A 408 -1.22 -10.79 -6.21
N ARG A 409 -1.40 -12.08 -5.90
CA ARG A 409 -0.77 -13.22 -6.58
C ARG A 409 -1.52 -13.69 -7.84
N ILE A 410 -2.69 -13.13 -8.14
CA ILE A 410 -3.42 -13.37 -9.39
C ILE A 410 -2.75 -12.55 -10.50
N PRO A 411 -2.47 -13.11 -11.69
CA PRO A 411 -1.75 -12.41 -12.76
C PRO A 411 -2.62 -11.37 -13.50
N ILE A 412 -3.11 -10.35 -12.80
CA ILE A 412 -3.79 -9.18 -13.37
C ILE A 412 -3.31 -7.93 -12.63
N SER A 413 -2.13 -7.44 -12.99
CA SER A 413 -1.56 -6.23 -12.38
C SER A 413 -2.24 -4.95 -12.88
N ARG A 414 -2.75 -4.96 -14.12
CA ARG A 414 -3.46 -3.86 -14.78
C ARG A 414 -4.53 -4.39 -15.72
N LEU A 415 -5.53 -3.56 -16.01
CA LEU A 415 -6.61 -3.86 -16.96
C LEU A 415 -6.40 -3.22 -18.34
N THR A 416 -5.17 -2.85 -18.71
CA THR A 416 -4.89 -2.36 -20.07
C THR A 416 -4.85 -3.52 -21.08
N PRO A 417 -5.19 -3.29 -22.36
CA PRO A 417 -5.08 -4.33 -23.39
C PRO A 417 -3.65 -4.84 -23.60
N HIS A 418 -2.65 -4.02 -23.31
CA HIS A 418 -1.23 -4.36 -23.43
C HIS A 418 -0.82 -5.37 -22.35
N ASP A 419 -1.11 -5.02 -21.09
CA ASP A 419 -0.67 -5.78 -19.92
C ASP A 419 -1.36 -7.15 -19.84
N ILE A 420 -2.65 -7.20 -20.22
CA ILE A 420 -3.42 -8.45 -20.34
C ILE A 420 -2.84 -9.41 -21.42
N GLN A 421 -2.13 -8.88 -22.43
CA GLN A 421 -1.47 -9.70 -23.46
C GLN A 421 -0.06 -10.14 -23.05
N GLN A 422 0.69 -9.31 -22.33
CA GLN A 422 2.05 -9.63 -21.89
C GLN A 422 2.08 -10.52 -20.63
N GLN A 423 1.15 -10.32 -19.68
CA GLN A 423 1.19 -10.99 -18.38
C GLN A 423 0.68 -12.45 -18.47
N PRO A 424 1.53 -13.47 -18.18
CA PRO A 424 1.14 -14.87 -18.35
C PRO A 424 -0.05 -15.28 -17.46
N GLY A 425 -1.15 -15.68 -18.08
CA GLY A 425 -2.36 -16.14 -17.39
C GLY A 425 -3.40 -15.06 -17.09
N ALA A 426 -3.19 -13.80 -17.49
CA ALA A 426 -4.14 -12.71 -17.24
C ALA A 426 -5.53 -12.95 -17.86
N ILE A 427 -5.59 -13.37 -19.12
CA ILE A 427 -6.84 -13.63 -19.86
C ILE A 427 -7.75 -14.65 -19.13
N PRO A 428 -7.31 -15.90 -18.80
CA PRO A 428 -8.17 -16.84 -18.09
C PRO A 428 -8.52 -16.38 -16.67
N ALA A 429 -7.61 -15.71 -15.96
CA ALA A 429 -7.91 -15.15 -14.64
C ALA A 429 -9.02 -14.10 -14.71
N LEU A 430 -8.97 -13.19 -15.70
CA LEU A 430 -9.96 -12.15 -15.91
C LEU A 430 -11.35 -12.72 -16.23
N ILE A 431 -11.42 -13.74 -17.09
CA ILE A 431 -12.67 -14.44 -17.42
C ILE A 431 -13.30 -15.07 -16.17
N ILE A 432 -12.49 -15.73 -15.32
CA ILE A 432 -12.97 -16.35 -14.08
C ILE A 432 -13.47 -15.28 -13.10
N ILE A 433 -12.74 -14.19 -12.90
CA ILE A 433 -13.12 -13.09 -11.99
C ILE A 433 -14.43 -12.42 -12.46
N VAL A 434 -14.55 -12.10 -13.74
CA VAL A 434 -15.78 -11.51 -14.30
C VAL A 434 -16.97 -12.45 -14.13
N ALA A 435 -16.79 -13.75 -14.39
CA ALA A 435 -17.85 -14.74 -14.19
C ALA A 435 -18.30 -14.83 -12.71
N VAL A 436 -17.36 -14.86 -11.76
CA VAL A 436 -17.65 -14.89 -10.32
C VAL A 436 -18.36 -13.61 -9.86
N ILE A 437 -17.94 -12.45 -10.34
CA ILE A 437 -18.60 -11.16 -10.04
C ILE A 437 -20.03 -11.14 -10.58
N VAL A 438 -20.26 -11.55 -11.83
CA VAL A 438 -21.61 -11.60 -12.43
C VAL A 438 -22.52 -12.56 -11.65
N VAL A 439 -22.05 -13.76 -11.29
CA VAL A 439 -22.83 -14.72 -10.47
C VAL A 439 -23.15 -14.14 -9.09
N THR A 440 -22.19 -13.47 -8.46
CA THR A 440 -22.36 -12.78 -7.16
C THR A 440 -23.40 -11.66 -7.25
N MET A 441 -23.32 -10.81 -8.27
CA MET A 441 -24.27 -9.72 -8.49
C MET A 441 -25.70 -10.24 -8.76
N VAL A 442 -25.86 -11.25 -9.62
CA VAL A 442 -27.18 -11.82 -9.94
C VAL A 442 -27.80 -12.52 -8.73
N THR A 443 -27.03 -13.32 -7.99
CA THR A 443 -27.54 -14.03 -6.80
C THR A 443 -27.89 -13.09 -5.65
N GLN A 444 -27.08 -12.05 -5.38
CA GLN A 444 -27.42 -11.04 -4.38
C GLN A 444 -28.59 -10.16 -4.83
N ALA A 445 -28.67 -9.74 -6.10
CA ALA A 445 -29.82 -9.00 -6.62
C ALA A 445 -31.13 -9.79 -6.48
N TRP A 446 -31.12 -11.09 -6.76
CA TRP A 446 -32.27 -11.97 -6.55
C TRP A 446 -32.61 -12.16 -5.05
N ALA A 447 -31.61 -12.22 -4.17
CA ALA A 447 -31.83 -12.25 -2.72
C ALA A 447 -32.46 -10.95 -2.19
N ILE A 448 -32.01 -9.79 -2.68
CA ILE A 448 -32.54 -8.45 -2.36
C ILE A 448 -33.96 -8.28 -2.91
N TRP A 449 -34.21 -8.74 -4.14
CA TRP A 449 -35.53 -8.75 -4.79
C TRP A 449 -36.53 -9.64 -4.05
N SER A 450 -36.16 -10.89 -3.74
CA SER A 450 -37.03 -11.82 -3.01
C SER A 450 -37.33 -11.35 -1.58
N ALA A 451 -36.46 -10.53 -0.97
CA ALA A 451 -36.69 -9.86 0.31
C ALA A 451 -37.53 -8.55 0.21
N GLY A 452 -38.00 -8.17 -0.98
CA GLY A 452 -38.76 -6.95 -1.23
C GLY A 452 -37.99 -5.64 -1.07
N LYS A 453 -36.64 -5.69 -1.02
CA LYS A 453 -35.79 -4.53 -0.74
C LYS A 453 -35.27 -3.82 -1.99
N LEU A 454 -35.40 -4.41 -3.18
CA LEU A 454 -34.76 -3.97 -4.43
C LEU A 454 -34.92 -2.47 -4.74
N PRO A 455 -36.09 -1.81 -4.62
CA PRO A 455 -36.22 -0.40 -4.97
C PRO A 455 -35.35 0.53 -4.11
N ARG A 456 -35.14 0.18 -2.83
CA ARG A 456 -34.26 0.95 -1.92
C ARG A 456 -32.79 0.78 -2.30
N TYR A 457 -32.41 -0.43 -2.71
CA TYR A 457 -31.04 -0.74 -3.15
C TYR A 457 -30.73 -0.10 -4.49
N LEU A 458 -31.69 -0.05 -5.43
CA LEU A 458 -31.53 0.68 -6.69
C LEU A 458 -31.30 2.18 -6.49
N VAL A 459 -31.91 2.80 -5.47
CA VAL A 459 -31.60 4.20 -5.10
C VAL A 459 -30.19 4.33 -4.55
N ILE A 460 -29.77 3.48 -3.62
CA ILE A 460 -28.42 3.52 -3.02
C ILE A 460 -27.34 3.33 -4.11
N TYR A 461 -27.47 2.29 -4.94
CA TYR A 461 -26.54 2.01 -6.03
C TYR A 461 -26.63 3.05 -7.16
N GLY A 462 -27.80 3.64 -7.40
CA GLY A 462 -27.96 4.76 -8.32
C GLY A 462 -27.22 6.02 -7.89
N VAL A 463 -27.25 6.35 -6.59
CA VAL A 463 -26.46 7.47 -6.04
C VAL A 463 -24.96 7.18 -6.10
N MET A 464 -24.54 5.95 -5.77
CA MET A 464 -23.13 5.54 -5.89
C MET A 464 -22.62 5.59 -7.35
N ALA A 465 -23.40 5.05 -8.29
CA ALA A 465 -23.07 5.11 -9.71
C ALA A 465 -23.06 6.55 -10.24
N GLY A 466 -24.02 7.39 -9.83
CA GLY A 466 -24.04 8.82 -10.17
C GLY A 466 -22.81 9.56 -9.66
N ALA A 467 -22.37 9.31 -8.44
CA ALA A 467 -21.13 9.87 -7.89
C ALA A 467 -19.90 9.42 -8.69
N LEU A 468 -19.78 8.13 -9.03
CA LEU A 468 -18.70 7.62 -9.86
C LEU A 468 -18.71 8.20 -11.28
N ILE A 469 -19.89 8.39 -11.89
CA ILE A 469 -20.01 9.05 -13.20
C ILE A 469 -19.56 10.51 -13.15
N ILE A 470 -19.94 11.26 -12.10
CA ILE A 470 -19.44 12.62 -11.89
C ILE A 470 -17.91 12.61 -11.77
N MET A 471 -17.33 11.68 -11.00
CA MET A 471 -15.89 11.53 -10.84
C MET A 471 -15.16 11.21 -12.16
N ILE A 472 -15.74 10.37 -13.02
CA ILE A 472 -15.18 10.03 -14.36
C ILE A 472 -15.18 11.22 -15.32
N VAL A 473 -16.13 12.16 -15.17
CA VAL A 473 -16.30 13.31 -16.07
C VAL A 473 -15.43 14.52 -15.65
N LEU A 474 -14.77 14.47 -14.48
CA LEU A 474 -13.87 15.54 -14.04
C LEU A 474 -12.58 15.58 -14.91
N PRO A 475 -12.26 16.71 -15.57
CA PRO A 475 -11.06 16.82 -16.38
C PRO A 475 -9.79 16.79 -15.51
N GLN A 476 -8.68 16.30 -16.08
CA GLN A 476 -7.36 16.20 -15.45
C GLN A 476 -7.28 15.30 -14.20
N LEU A 477 -8.34 14.55 -13.90
CA LEU A 477 -8.36 13.52 -12.87
C LEU A 477 -8.79 12.18 -13.48
N ASN A 478 -8.35 11.10 -12.85
CA ASN A 478 -8.62 9.73 -13.25
C ASN A 478 -9.20 8.95 -12.07
N LEU A 479 -10.17 8.08 -12.35
CA LEU A 479 -10.81 7.24 -11.34
C LEU A 479 -9.93 6.02 -11.01
N ARG A 480 -9.43 5.92 -9.76
CA ARG A 480 -8.73 4.73 -9.25
C ARG A 480 -9.52 4.12 -8.10
N ILE A 481 -10.14 2.96 -8.34
CA ILE A 481 -10.96 2.27 -7.34
C ILE A 481 -10.11 1.26 -6.56
N HIS A 482 -9.52 1.71 -5.45
CA HIS A 482 -8.83 0.83 -4.50
C HIS A 482 -9.77 -0.26 -3.93
N HIS A 483 -9.22 -1.39 -3.49
CA HIS A 483 -9.99 -2.53 -2.97
C HIS A 483 -10.80 -2.20 -1.71
N TYR A 484 -10.34 -1.25 -0.88
CA TYR A 484 -11.16 -0.75 0.24
C TYR A 484 -12.40 0.02 -0.24
N ILE A 485 -12.33 0.68 -1.41
CA ILE A 485 -13.46 1.40 -2.03
C ILE A 485 -14.43 0.40 -2.68
N LEU A 486 -13.92 -0.63 -3.38
CA LEU A 486 -14.73 -1.76 -3.86
C LEU A 486 -15.50 -2.39 -2.70
N SER A 487 -14.85 -2.53 -1.54
CA SER A 487 -15.48 -3.03 -0.32
C SER A 487 -16.62 -2.14 0.15
N LEU A 488 -16.43 -0.82 0.23
CA LEU A 488 -17.49 0.13 0.58
C LEU A 488 -18.66 0.15 -0.41
N LEU A 489 -18.40 -0.04 -1.71
CA LEU A 489 -19.43 -0.14 -2.74
C LEU A 489 -20.24 -1.44 -2.64
N PHE A 490 -19.61 -2.59 -2.41
CA PHE A 490 -20.29 -3.89 -2.44
C PHE A 490 -20.85 -4.36 -1.08
N LEU A 491 -20.32 -3.90 0.06
CA LEU A 491 -20.78 -4.29 1.39
C LEU A 491 -22.29 -4.08 1.64
N PRO A 492 -22.94 -2.97 1.21
CA PRO A 492 -24.40 -2.80 1.35
C PRO A 492 -25.21 -3.92 0.70
N GLY A 493 -24.75 -4.41 -0.46
CA GLY A 493 -25.33 -5.56 -1.18
C GLY A 493 -25.29 -6.88 -0.40
N THR A 494 -24.57 -6.95 0.72
CA THR A 494 -24.45 -8.13 1.59
C THR A 494 -25.31 -8.09 2.86
N ALA A 495 -26.12 -7.05 3.06
CA ALA A 495 -26.93 -6.85 4.27
C ALA A 495 -28.20 -7.74 4.32
N LEU A 496 -28.01 -9.06 4.16
CA LEU A 496 -29.02 -10.12 4.19
C LEU A 496 -28.44 -11.36 4.86
N GLN A 497 -29.22 -12.04 5.70
CA GLN A 497 -28.80 -13.29 6.32
C GLN A 497 -28.92 -14.48 5.35
N THR A 498 -28.00 -14.56 4.39
CA THR A 498 -27.82 -15.69 3.45
C THR A 498 -26.38 -16.20 3.49
N ARG A 499 -26.18 -17.49 3.16
CA ARG A 499 -24.84 -18.11 3.13
C ARG A 499 -23.86 -17.41 2.17
N PRO A 500 -24.25 -17.02 0.93
CA PRO A 500 -23.39 -16.22 0.06
C PRO A 500 -23.06 -14.85 0.66
N SER A 501 -24.03 -14.18 1.31
CA SER A 501 -23.78 -12.90 1.97
C SER A 501 -22.72 -12.98 3.07
N LEU A 502 -22.62 -14.09 3.82
CA LEU A 502 -21.52 -14.29 4.77
C LEU A 502 -20.14 -14.28 4.06
N VAL A 503 -20.02 -14.99 2.94
CA VAL A 503 -18.78 -15.10 2.15
C VAL A 503 -18.36 -13.76 1.58
N TYR A 504 -19.29 -13.06 0.91
CA TYR A 504 -19.00 -11.76 0.32
C TYR A 504 -18.71 -10.70 1.38
N GLN A 505 -19.47 -10.68 2.48
CA GLN A 505 -19.30 -9.70 3.55
C GLN A 505 -17.99 -9.90 4.32
N GLY A 506 -17.62 -11.15 4.63
CA GLY A 506 -16.34 -11.46 5.23
C GLY A 506 -15.19 -10.99 4.33
N LEU A 507 -15.17 -11.43 3.08
CA LEU A 507 -14.15 -11.06 2.09
C LEU A 507 -13.96 -9.54 1.95
N LEU A 508 -15.04 -8.80 1.70
CA LEU A 508 -14.98 -7.34 1.53
C LEU A 508 -14.55 -6.64 2.84
N MET A 509 -14.94 -7.15 4.00
CA MET A 509 -14.48 -6.60 5.28
C MET A 509 -12.97 -6.83 5.50
N GLY A 510 -12.42 -7.96 5.02
CA GLY A 510 -10.98 -8.22 5.00
C GLY A 510 -10.23 -7.26 4.08
N LEU A 511 -10.69 -7.13 2.83
CA LEU A 511 -10.12 -6.23 1.82
C LEU A 511 -10.13 -4.76 2.27
N PHE A 512 -11.19 -4.33 2.95
CA PHE A 512 -11.27 -3.00 3.57
C PHE A 512 -10.17 -2.76 4.59
N ILE A 513 -9.92 -3.72 5.50
CA ILE A 513 -8.88 -3.60 6.52
C ILE A 513 -7.50 -3.64 5.87
N ASN A 514 -7.25 -4.54 4.91
CA ASN A 514 -5.98 -4.60 4.19
C ASN A 514 -5.64 -3.27 3.51
N GLY A 515 -6.55 -2.74 2.69
CA GLY A 515 -6.31 -1.51 1.95
C GLY A 515 -6.00 -0.31 2.85
N ILE A 516 -6.78 -0.09 3.91
CA ILE A 516 -6.60 1.08 4.78
C ILE A 516 -5.45 0.89 5.77
N ALA A 517 -5.12 -0.34 6.18
CA ALA A 517 -3.95 -0.60 7.02
C ALA A 517 -2.63 -0.32 6.28
N HIS A 518 -2.47 -0.84 5.05
CA HIS A 518 -1.24 -0.66 4.26
C HIS A 518 -1.19 0.70 3.54
N TRP A 519 -2.21 1.06 2.77
CA TRP A 519 -2.21 2.24 1.89
C TRP A 519 -2.84 3.46 2.57
N GLY A 520 -3.90 3.23 3.35
CA GLY A 520 -4.68 4.30 4.00
C GLY A 520 -5.92 4.68 3.19
N PHE A 521 -6.39 5.91 3.36
CA PHE A 521 -7.55 6.44 2.65
C PHE A 521 -7.13 7.09 1.32
N ASP A 522 -6.47 6.31 0.45
CA ASP A 522 -5.96 6.80 -0.83
C ASP A 522 -7.07 7.26 -1.79
N SER A 523 -6.88 8.47 -2.34
CA SER A 523 -7.92 9.16 -3.12
C SER A 523 -8.46 8.32 -4.28
N ILE A 524 -9.79 8.29 -4.40
CA ILE A 524 -10.52 7.70 -5.52
C ILE A 524 -10.29 8.45 -6.86
N LEU A 525 -9.86 9.71 -6.76
CA LEU A 525 -9.47 10.57 -7.88
C LEU A 525 -7.98 10.87 -7.78
N GLN A 526 -7.21 10.43 -8.77
CA GLN A 526 -5.76 10.68 -8.84
C GLN A 526 -5.41 11.47 -10.11
N THR A 527 -4.38 12.29 -10.04
CA THR A 527 -3.84 12.97 -11.23
C THR A 527 -3.13 11.96 -12.14
N PRO A 528 -2.97 12.24 -13.45
CA PRO A 528 -2.17 11.40 -14.34
C PRO A 528 -0.78 11.07 -13.77
N ASN A 529 -0.07 12.07 -13.24
CA ASN A 529 1.27 11.88 -12.67
C ASN A 529 1.30 10.94 -11.46
N ALA A 530 0.24 10.94 -10.63
CA ALA A 530 0.11 10.03 -9.48
C ALA A 530 -0.25 8.58 -9.88
N LEU A 531 -0.67 8.37 -11.14
CA LEU A 531 -0.93 7.04 -11.71
C LEU A 531 0.25 6.49 -12.51
N LEU A 532 1.01 7.36 -13.19
CA LEU A 532 2.21 7.00 -13.94
C LEU A 532 3.31 6.44 -13.02
N GLY A 533 3.68 7.16 -11.96
CA GLY A 533 4.80 6.74 -11.10
C GLY A 533 6.12 6.70 -11.88
N ASP A 534 6.69 5.50 -12.05
CA ASP A 534 7.89 5.22 -12.87
C ASP A 534 7.56 4.84 -14.34
N ALA A 535 6.27 4.80 -14.74
CA ALA A 535 5.84 4.32 -16.05
C ALA A 535 6.10 5.32 -17.21
N GLN A 536 6.24 4.79 -18.43
CA GLN A 536 6.38 5.57 -19.66
C GLN A 536 5.15 6.48 -19.91
N LEU A 537 5.42 7.70 -20.38
CA LEU A 537 4.45 8.77 -20.62
C LEU A 537 3.73 8.65 -21.97
N GLY A 538 4.36 8.01 -22.97
CA GLY A 538 3.94 8.10 -24.37
C GLY A 538 4.25 9.47 -25.00
N SER A 539 5.30 10.12 -24.50
CA SER A 539 5.72 11.48 -24.86
C SER A 539 6.42 11.57 -26.23
N VAL A 540 6.62 12.79 -26.72
CA VAL A 540 7.41 13.00 -27.94
C VAL A 540 8.89 12.74 -27.62
N LEU A 541 9.50 11.78 -28.33
CA LEU A 541 10.94 11.47 -28.19
C LEU A 541 11.81 12.45 -28.98
N PRO A 542 13.08 12.68 -28.57
CA PRO A 542 14.03 13.46 -29.36
C PRO A 542 14.52 12.68 -30.58
N ASP A 543 14.62 13.37 -31.72
CA ASP A 543 15.22 12.83 -32.95
C ASP A 543 16.74 12.99 -32.90
N ILE A 544 17.47 11.87 -32.86
CA ILE A 544 18.92 11.84 -32.61
C ILE A 544 19.66 11.27 -33.82
N THR A 545 20.41 12.13 -34.50
CA THR A 545 21.36 11.72 -35.54
C THR A 545 22.56 10.96 -34.96
N ALA A 546 23.20 10.13 -35.78
CA ALA A 546 24.43 9.44 -35.38
C ALA A 546 25.52 10.43 -34.90
N PRO A 547 26.28 10.10 -33.84
CA PRO A 547 27.33 10.97 -33.32
C PRO A 547 28.54 11.01 -34.26
N VAL A 548 29.30 12.10 -34.21
CA VAL A 548 30.64 12.18 -34.78
C VAL A 548 31.60 11.53 -33.78
N ILE A 549 32.21 10.40 -34.15
CA ILE A 549 33.29 9.78 -33.38
C ILE A 549 34.61 10.45 -33.78
N GLY A 550 35.44 10.86 -32.82
CA GLY A 550 36.73 11.49 -33.10
C GLY A 550 37.78 10.50 -33.62
N ASP A 551 38.81 11.00 -34.33
CA ASP A 551 39.83 10.19 -35.00
C ASP A 551 40.56 9.19 -34.08
N ALA A 552 40.60 9.45 -32.78
CA ALA A 552 41.21 8.59 -31.76
C ALA A 552 40.30 7.47 -31.23
N GLY A 553 39.02 7.41 -31.64
CA GLY A 553 38.04 6.40 -31.19
C GLY A 553 37.57 6.51 -29.72
N ASN A 554 38.15 7.42 -28.94
CA ASN A 554 37.95 7.55 -27.50
C ASN A 554 37.00 8.68 -27.07
N ASN A 555 36.59 9.57 -27.99
CA ASN A 555 35.49 10.52 -27.77
C ASN A 555 34.45 10.46 -28.89
N LEU A 556 33.22 10.86 -28.56
CA LEU A 556 32.14 11.09 -29.51
C LEU A 556 31.44 12.43 -29.24
N THR A 557 30.77 12.98 -30.24
CA THR A 557 29.97 14.20 -30.12
C THR A 557 28.61 14.02 -30.79
N PHE A 558 27.55 14.12 -30.00
CA PHE A 558 26.19 14.28 -30.52
C PHE A 558 25.91 15.75 -30.79
N TRP A 559 25.22 16.02 -31.90
CA TRP A 559 24.69 17.33 -32.27
C TRP A 559 23.17 17.22 -32.32
N PHE A 560 22.46 18.16 -31.71
CA PHE A 560 21.01 18.12 -31.59
C PHE A 560 20.33 19.11 -32.54
N SER A 561 19.21 18.70 -33.12
CA SER A 561 18.38 19.55 -33.97
C SER A 561 17.63 20.61 -33.14
N ALA A 562 16.95 21.54 -33.82
CA ALA A 562 16.25 22.64 -33.16
C ALA A 562 15.12 22.14 -32.25
N LEU A 563 15.35 22.20 -30.94
CA LEU A 563 14.43 21.72 -29.90
C LEU A 563 13.00 22.28 -30.03
N PRO A 564 11.93 21.45 -29.85
CA PRO A 564 10.53 21.90 -29.82
C PRO A 564 10.28 23.04 -28.83
N SER A 565 9.46 24.04 -29.18
CA SER A 565 9.37 25.30 -28.41
C SER A 565 9.01 25.12 -26.93
N ASP A 566 8.25 24.08 -26.60
CA ASP A 566 7.77 23.73 -25.26
C ASP A 566 8.77 22.95 -24.38
N VAL A 567 9.90 22.45 -24.92
CA VAL A 567 10.93 21.78 -24.12
C VAL A 567 11.99 22.76 -23.60
N ALA A 568 12.55 22.47 -22.43
CA ALA A 568 13.60 23.25 -21.78
C ALA A 568 15.03 22.79 -22.17
N GLY A 569 15.20 21.55 -22.65
CA GLY A 569 16.50 20.97 -22.95
C GLY A 569 16.44 19.48 -23.34
N ILE A 570 17.61 18.82 -23.40
CA ILE A 570 17.76 17.37 -23.55
C ILE A 570 18.54 16.80 -22.37
N ALA A 571 18.03 15.73 -21.77
CA ALA A 571 18.73 14.91 -20.79
C ALA A 571 19.43 13.74 -21.48
N VAL A 572 20.65 13.42 -21.04
CA VAL A 572 21.45 12.31 -21.58
C VAL A 572 21.79 11.32 -20.47
N MET A 573 21.41 10.06 -20.64
CA MET A 573 21.95 8.95 -19.86
C MET A 573 23.05 8.23 -20.61
N VAL A 574 24.06 7.77 -19.87
CA VAL A 574 25.07 6.80 -20.31
C VAL A 574 25.11 5.67 -19.30
N ASN A 575 24.95 4.42 -19.75
CA ASN A 575 24.91 3.22 -18.89
C ASN A 575 23.84 3.26 -17.79
N ASP A 576 22.64 3.73 -18.14
CA ASP A 576 21.48 3.91 -17.23
C ASP A 576 21.71 4.94 -16.09
N VAL A 577 22.78 5.76 -16.20
CA VAL A 577 23.10 6.87 -15.30
C VAL A 577 22.91 8.20 -16.03
N LEU A 578 22.17 9.15 -15.46
CA LEU A 578 22.08 10.52 -15.99
C LEU A 578 23.46 11.20 -15.93
N ARG A 579 23.96 11.70 -17.07
CA ARG A 579 25.27 12.37 -17.18
C ARG A 579 25.19 13.84 -17.53
N ALA A 580 24.19 14.27 -18.30
CA ALA A 580 24.07 15.67 -18.72
C ALA A 580 22.61 16.12 -18.82
N ASN A 581 22.40 17.41 -18.49
CA ASN A 581 21.14 18.13 -18.63
C ASN A 581 21.40 19.39 -19.47
N LEU A 582 21.09 19.32 -20.77
CA LEU A 582 21.50 20.26 -21.81
C LEU A 582 20.37 21.27 -22.07
N TYR A 583 20.38 22.37 -21.31
CA TYR A 583 19.35 23.41 -21.44
C TYR A 583 19.46 24.20 -22.75
N ARG A 584 18.31 24.60 -23.30
CA ARG A 584 18.25 25.59 -24.38
C ARG A 584 18.90 26.89 -23.92
N SER A 585 19.90 27.36 -24.66
CA SER A 585 20.46 28.72 -24.51
C SER A 585 19.34 29.75 -24.65
N THR A 586 19.08 30.52 -23.58
CA THR A 586 18.16 31.66 -23.64
C THR A 586 18.95 32.91 -24.05
N SER A 587 18.55 33.51 -25.18
CA SER A 587 19.31 34.54 -25.88
C SER A 587 19.26 35.92 -25.21
N LYS A 588 19.78 36.02 -23.98
CA LYS A 588 20.09 37.30 -23.29
C LYS A 588 21.48 37.84 -23.58
N ALA A 589 22.30 37.14 -24.38
CA ALA A 589 23.65 37.58 -24.76
C ALA A 589 23.70 38.46 -26.03
N ALA A 590 22.55 38.88 -26.59
CA ALA A 590 22.48 39.65 -27.83
C ALA A 590 23.06 41.10 -27.75
N GLU A 591 23.40 41.59 -26.55
CA GLU A 591 23.93 42.95 -26.33
C GLU A 591 25.44 43.01 -26.01
N ILE A 592 26.13 41.89 -25.83
CA ILE A 592 27.58 41.84 -25.54
C ILE A 592 28.24 40.82 -26.46
N GLY A 593 29.16 41.27 -27.32
CA GLY A 593 29.77 40.50 -28.41
C GLY A 593 30.79 39.44 -27.95
N THR A 594 30.30 38.36 -27.35
CA THR A 594 31.02 37.11 -27.04
C THR A 594 30.22 35.94 -27.59
N ASP A 595 30.87 34.99 -28.27
CA ASP A 595 30.24 33.99 -29.16
C ASP A 595 28.95 33.35 -28.61
N VAL A 596 27.81 33.84 -29.10
CA VAL A 596 26.48 33.39 -28.66
C VAL A 596 26.08 32.15 -29.46
N LYS A 597 26.44 30.97 -28.93
CA LYS A 597 25.89 29.70 -29.41
C LYS A 597 24.36 29.75 -29.42
N THR A 598 23.80 29.51 -30.60
CA THR A 598 22.36 29.51 -30.89
C THR A 598 21.72 28.18 -30.49
N ALA A 599 20.41 28.05 -30.65
CA ALA A 599 19.71 26.80 -30.44
C ALA A 599 20.07 25.69 -31.45
N ALA A 600 20.86 25.99 -32.50
CA ALA A 600 21.42 25.01 -33.44
C ALA A 600 22.81 24.48 -33.03
N ASP A 601 23.42 25.06 -31.99
CA ASP A 601 24.80 24.74 -31.54
C ASP A 601 24.82 23.86 -30.27
N LEU A 602 23.70 23.18 -29.99
CA LEU A 602 23.55 22.23 -28.88
C LEU A 602 24.32 20.94 -29.20
N SER A 603 25.36 20.68 -28.42
CA SER A 603 26.27 19.55 -28.58
C SER A 603 26.51 18.84 -27.24
N PHE A 604 26.61 17.50 -27.26
CA PHE A 604 27.09 16.70 -26.14
C PHE A 604 28.35 15.95 -26.56
N GLU A 605 29.49 16.36 -26.02
CA GLU A 605 30.73 15.61 -26.13
C GLU A 605 30.86 14.63 -24.95
N TRP A 606 31.28 13.41 -25.24
CA TRP A 606 31.55 12.38 -24.24
C TRP A 606 32.85 11.65 -24.57
N THR A 607 33.71 11.52 -23.55
CA THR A 607 34.94 10.72 -23.60
C THR A 607 34.70 9.43 -22.84
N ARG A 608 35.05 8.29 -23.45
CA ARG A 608 34.82 6.96 -22.86
C ARG A 608 35.51 6.86 -21.50
N LEU A 609 34.78 6.42 -20.46
CA LEU A 609 35.36 6.33 -19.11
C LEU A 609 36.26 5.09 -18.92
N HIS A 610 35.96 4.00 -19.65
CA HIS A 610 36.73 2.75 -19.61
C HIS A 610 37.01 2.27 -21.04
N GLU A 611 38.28 2.14 -21.41
CA GLU A 611 38.69 1.69 -22.76
C GLU A 611 38.15 0.28 -23.07
N ASN A 612 37.70 0.07 -24.32
CA ASN A 612 37.15 -1.21 -24.81
C ASN A 612 35.85 -1.70 -24.12
N HIS A 613 35.20 -0.93 -23.25
CA HIS A 613 33.85 -1.25 -22.73
C HIS A 613 32.75 -0.63 -23.60
N ARG A 614 31.61 -1.31 -23.77
CA ARG A 614 30.44 -0.75 -24.48
C ARG A 614 29.81 0.38 -23.67
N GLU A 615 29.23 1.38 -24.32
CA GLU A 615 28.47 2.42 -23.63
C GLU A 615 27.08 2.58 -24.26
N TYR A 616 26.06 2.63 -23.41
CA TYR A 616 24.65 2.66 -23.78
C TYR A 616 24.06 4.05 -23.55
N PHE A 617 23.70 4.76 -24.62
CA PHE A 617 23.24 6.15 -24.59
C PHE A 617 21.73 6.22 -24.77
N ARG A 618 21.05 7.04 -23.95
CA ARG A 618 19.63 7.38 -24.10
C ARG A 618 19.40 8.88 -23.97
N PHE A 619 18.38 9.38 -24.66
CA PHE A 619 18.05 10.80 -24.71
C PHE A 619 16.57 11.02 -24.37
N ALA A 620 16.27 12.03 -23.56
CA ALA A 620 14.91 12.50 -23.30
C ALA A 620 14.83 14.01 -23.44
N TYR A 621 13.65 14.55 -23.74
CA TYR A 621 13.41 15.97 -23.55
C TYR A 621 13.24 16.32 -22.07
N MET A 622 13.68 17.51 -21.70
CA MET A 622 13.52 18.09 -20.36
C MET A 622 12.43 19.16 -20.39
N LYS A 623 11.64 19.27 -19.32
CA LYS A 623 10.68 20.36 -19.11
C LYS A 623 10.78 20.94 -17.70
N ASN A 624 10.66 22.25 -17.60
CA ASN A 624 10.68 22.98 -16.34
C ASN A 624 9.24 23.35 -15.94
N SER A 625 8.88 23.17 -14.67
CA SER A 625 7.65 23.74 -14.13
C SER A 625 7.78 25.25 -13.91
N ALA A 626 6.65 25.93 -13.75
CA ALA A 626 6.60 27.37 -13.43
C ALA A 626 7.27 27.73 -12.09
N LEU A 627 7.54 26.74 -11.22
CA LEU A 627 8.25 26.90 -9.95
C LEU A 627 9.71 26.42 -10.01
N GLY A 628 10.23 26.11 -11.21
CA GLY A 628 11.64 25.73 -11.43
C GLY A 628 11.97 24.26 -11.16
N SER A 629 10.98 23.39 -10.91
CA SER A 629 11.23 21.95 -10.82
C SER A 629 11.41 21.34 -12.21
N LEU A 630 12.52 20.63 -12.41
CA LEU A 630 12.80 19.87 -13.63
C LEU A 630 12.04 18.54 -13.63
N TRP A 631 11.49 18.16 -14.78
CA TRP A 631 11.05 16.80 -15.07
C TRP A 631 11.52 16.35 -16.47
N TYR A 632 11.51 15.04 -16.69
CA TYR A 632 11.98 14.39 -17.90
C TYR A 632 10.80 13.74 -18.62
N GLU A 633 10.72 13.94 -19.93
CA GLU A 633 9.87 13.14 -20.82
C GLU A 633 10.48 11.71 -20.95
N ASP A 634 9.88 10.84 -21.76
CA ASP A 634 10.42 9.50 -21.98
C ASP A 634 11.82 9.55 -22.61
N PHE A 635 12.62 8.55 -22.23
CA PHE A 635 13.90 8.30 -22.86
C PHE A 635 13.73 7.43 -24.10
N THR A 636 14.57 7.65 -25.11
CA THR A 636 14.73 6.73 -26.24
C THR A 636 15.22 5.36 -25.78
N LYS A 637 15.07 4.36 -26.66
CA LYS A 637 15.89 3.14 -26.63
C LYS A 637 17.40 3.46 -26.63
N ALA A 638 18.21 2.47 -26.27
CA ALA A 638 19.65 2.64 -26.19
C ALA A 638 20.33 2.64 -27.56
N GLY A 639 21.13 3.68 -27.84
CA GLY A 639 22.16 3.64 -28.87
C GLY A 639 23.44 3.07 -28.28
N THR A 640 24.11 2.17 -28.98
CA THR A 640 25.25 1.42 -28.41
C THR A 640 26.55 1.82 -29.07
N TRP A 641 27.46 2.44 -28.32
CA TRP A 641 28.84 2.60 -28.73
C TRP A 641 29.62 1.34 -28.36
N ARG A 642 30.14 0.64 -29.36
CA ARG A 642 30.74 -0.68 -29.21
C ARG A 642 32.19 -0.62 -28.73
N GLU A 643 32.68 -1.78 -28.28
CA GLU A 643 34.06 -2.02 -27.83
C GLU A 643 35.07 -1.66 -28.93
N ASN A 644 34.73 -1.96 -30.19
CA ASN A 644 35.54 -1.69 -31.37
C ASN A 644 35.38 -0.26 -31.94
N GLY A 645 34.77 0.66 -31.19
CA GLY A 645 34.56 2.05 -31.61
C GLY A 645 33.31 2.31 -32.47
N ASP A 646 32.70 1.29 -33.07
CA ASP A 646 31.50 1.45 -33.91
C ASP A 646 30.30 2.03 -33.14
N TRP A 647 29.49 2.84 -33.83
CA TRP A 647 28.16 3.23 -33.37
C TRP A 647 27.07 2.29 -33.91
N LEU A 648 26.20 1.80 -33.03
CA LEU A 648 24.92 1.19 -33.38
C LEU A 648 23.79 2.20 -33.08
N PRO A 649 22.98 2.60 -34.08
CA PRO A 649 21.88 3.54 -33.87
C PRO A 649 20.79 2.97 -32.97
N MET A 650 19.96 3.87 -32.44
CA MET A 650 18.78 3.54 -31.64
C MET A 650 17.69 2.92 -32.52
N ASP A 651 17.06 1.86 -32.02
CA ASP A 651 15.77 1.40 -32.54
C ASP A 651 14.68 2.45 -32.32
N GLN A 652 13.66 2.45 -33.18
CA GLN A 652 12.51 3.36 -33.00
C GLN A 652 11.61 2.94 -31.83
N GLY A 653 11.04 3.96 -31.19
CA GLY A 653 10.15 3.83 -30.03
C GLY A 653 10.81 4.19 -28.70
N HIS A 654 10.00 4.08 -27.65
CA HIS A 654 10.41 4.14 -26.24
C HIS A 654 11.18 2.85 -25.89
#